data_AF-A0A7D9D646-F1
#
_entry.id   AF-A0A7D9D646-F1
#
_cell.length_a   1.000
_cell.length_b   1.000
_cell.length_c   1.000
_cell.angle_alpha   90.00
_cell.angle_beta   90.00
_cell.angle_gamma   90.00
#
_symmetry.space_group_name_H-M   'P 1'
#
loop_
_entity.id
_entity.type
_entity.pdbx_description
1 polymer ?
#
loop_
_entity_poly.entity_id
_entity_poly.type
_entity_poly.pdbx_seq_one_letter_code
_entity_poly.pdbx_strand_id
1 'polypeptide(L)'
;MELLLLGDSEGNNHYVLIKDVNRMLFSVSKNTNKKHFCLHCLHSCVSEEVLEKHKETCLEVNGTQAVNLPKEGTKIKFKNHRNSMPVPFVIYADFESILVPEERKVESENPEDKSSTDLYQTHKACSFGLKTVCHYDDKYSGEYKSYVGEDAALVFLKTVLKESFRCREMVNNIFKKKMVITPKQEFEFQAARNCSICGNDLGEDRVRDHDHVTGMYRGAAHNICNLKYRITWKVPVVFHNLRGYDSHLIMQEIGKFKMDINMIPNNMEKYISFSLGKNLVFIDSIQFMASSLEALVSNLSPEDFRIVGKRWKGEDFNLVTQKGVFPHEFLDNINKLDTEGLPSKDKFYSSLYESEVKEEDYQRAQKVWDHFKMKTLRDYHDLYLETDVLLLADVFENFRRTCLESYELDPAHYMSAPGLSWDAFLKQSGEEIELVSDMDMFQFFEKGMSILDLSKTLMYDFHYNTIKKEYGNNSRLLFTDTDSLMYELKTDDVYEDFKKIGEKQNCWDNSDYPKDSPYYSTHNKKVIGKFKDEAEGVPIIEFVGLRSKMYSYVKENGGGGMTAKGTGSSIFLLGPKRRVSGLETSVAILLVLDNADVKCPCTEVVAEWHDLLTYIINYLQPNKHNYKKTWKFVFLSSYAKSKWKNILTLVELLFSIPVSNAKLERMFSNMQRAKVDSRCSLGEQRLTHLLRIEEEGPELGTFDVTPVVELWLNSKVRRPNQNKRKKYKQRKQKSKKYYDNDNYTNLFSLIDNTDNSSTDESDDVIDVSVEDMD
;
A
#
# COMPACT_ATOMS: atom_id res chain seq x y z
N MET A 1 4.88 45.27 13.01
CA MET A 1 4.40 45.33 14.41
C MET A 1 3.97 43.92 14.75
N GLU A 2 4.58 43.31 15.76
CA GLU A 2 4.39 41.89 16.09
C GLU A 2 3.35 41.77 17.22
N LEU A 3 2.30 40.96 17.03
CA LEU A 3 1.17 40.83 17.97
C LEU A 3 1.03 39.38 18.42
N LEU A 4 0.78 39.16 19.71
CA LEU A 4 0.47 37.86 20.33
C LEU A 4 -1.03 37.79 20.60
N LEU A 5 -1.71 36.74 20.12
CA LEU A 5 -3.10 36.48 20.46
C LEU A 5 -3.19 35.59 21.71
N LEU A 6 -3.88 36.05 22.73
CA LEU A 6 -4.19 35.30 23.94
C LEU A 6 -5.69 34.98 23.95
N GLY A 7 -6.03 33.70 24.14
CA GLY A 7 -7.41 33.23 24.23
C GLY A 7 -7.69 32.54 25.56
N ASP A 8 -8.88 32.74 26.13
CA ASP A 8 -9.38 31.95 27.25
C ASP A 8 -10.24 30.76 26.77
N SER A 9 -10.60 29.87 27.70
CA SER A 9 -11.43 28.68 27.43
C SER A 9 -12.88 29.01 27.03
N GLU A 10 -13.30 30.27 27.17
CA GLU A 10 -14.64 30.76 26.83
C GLU A 10 -14.67 31.46 25.46
N GLY A 11 -13.52 31.56 24.77
CA GLY A 11 -13.40 32.07 23.42
C GLY A 11 -13.12 33.57 23.32
N ASN A 12 -12.79 34.25 24.42
CA ASN A 12 -12.39 35.66 24.39
C ASN A 12 -10.93 35.78 23.97
N ASN A 13 -10.68 36.59 22.93
CA ASN A 13 -9.36 36.75 22.33
C ASN A 13 -8.85 38.19 22.49
N HIS A 14 -7.60 38.36 22.94
CA HIS A 14 -6.94 39.65 23.11
C HIS A 14 -5.57 39.69 22.43
N TYR A 15 -5.26 40.79 21.74
CA TYR A 15 -3.95 40.99 21.10
C TYR A 15 -3.02 41.81 21.98
N VAL A 16 -1.82 41.30 22.23
CA VAL A 16 -0.76 41.98 22.99
C VAL A 16 0.41 42.31 22.08
N LEU A 17 0.93 43.54 22.18
CA LEU A 17 2.11 43.96 21.41
C LEU A 17 3.38 43.27 21.91
N ILE A 18 4.08 42.60 21.00
CA ILE A 18 5.45 42.11 21.23
C ILE A 18 6.43 43.21 20.79
N LYS A 19 7.24 43.70 21.73
CA LYS A 19 8.27 44.72 21.45
C LYS A 19 9.57 44.13 20.91
N ASP A 20 9.88 42.89 21.28
CA ASP A 20 11.07 42.15 20.85
C ASP A 20 10.83 40.64 21.05
N VAL A 21 10.60 39.91 19.95
CA VAL A 21 10.37 38.46 19.96
C VAL A 21 11.59 37.69 20.46
N ASN A 22 12.81 38.15 20.17
CA ASN A 22 14.04 37.46 20.58
C ASN A 22 14.19 37.48 22.10
N ARG A 23 13.80 38.59 22.73
CA ARG A 23 13.80 38.73 24.18
C ARG A 23 12.69 37.90 24.84
N MET A 24 11.52 37.83 24.21
CA MET A 24 10.39 37.03 24.70
C MET A 24 10.71 35.52 24.70
N LEU A 25 11.35 35.01 23.65
CA LEU A 25 11.67 33.59 23.47
C LEU A 25 13.06 33.18 23.99
N PHE A 26 13.76 34.09 24.68
CA PHE A 26 15.13 33.87 25.14
C PHE A 26 15.28 32.61 26.02
N SER A 27 14.27 32.28 26.81
CA SER A 27 14.25 31.15 27.77
C SER A 27 14.12 29.76 27.13
N VAL A 28 13.86 29.66 25.82
CA VAL A 28 13.62 28.39 25.12
C VAL A 28 14.84 27.45 25.13
N SER A 29 16.05 27.97 25.40
CA SER A 29 17.24 27.11 25.56
C SER A 29 18.22 27.64 26.62
N LYS A 30 19.00 26.74 27.23
CA LYS A 30 19.96 27.04 28.32
C LYS A 30 21.15 27.93 27.92
N ASN A 31 21.30 28.26 26.63
CA ASN A 31 22.39 29.09 26.12
C ASN A 31 22.13 30.58 26.38
N THR A 32 23.12 31.29 26.91
CA THR A 32 23.04 32.71 27.33
C THR A 32 23.40 33.72 26.23
N ASN A 33 23.83 33.27 25.05
CA ASN A 33 24.14 34.16 23.94
C ASN A 33 22.89 34.82 23.33
N LYS A 34 23.06 35.98 22.67
CA LYS A 34 21.98 36.64 21.92
C LYS A 34 21.48 35.70 20.82
N LYS A 35 20.17 35.43 20.82
CA LYS A 35 19.49 34.53 19.88
C LYS A 35 18.71 35.33 18.86
N HIS A 36 18.61 34.80 17.64
CA HIS A 36 17.85 35.39 16.56
C HIS A 36 16.80 34.38 16.10
N PHE A 37 15.52 34.66 16.37
CA PHE A 37 14.42 33.75 16.06
C PHE A 37 13.81 34.08 14.70
N CYS A 38 13.51 33.04 13.93
CA CYS A 38 12.70 33.18 12.72
C CYS A 38 11.23 33.39 13.10
N LEU A 39 10.60 34.46 12.63
CA LEU A 39 9.19 34.76 12.95
C LEU A 39 8.19 33.79 12.30
N HIS A 40 8.62 32.98 11.33
CA HIS A 40 7.76 32.02 10.64
C HIS A 40 7.74 30.66 11.33
N CYS A 41 8.91 30.08 11.62
CA CYS A 41 9.02 28.74 12.23
C CYS A 41 9.45 28.75 13.71
N LEU A 42 9.75 29.92 14.28
CA LEU A 42 10.26 30.12 15.64
C LEU A 42 11.58 29.37 15.95
N HIS A 43 12.32 28.95 14.92
CA HIS A 43 13.64 28.34 15.08
C HIS A 43 14.67 29.38 15.57
N SER A 44 15.52 28.98 16.52
CA SER A 44 16.56 29.85 17.09
C SER A 44 17.87 29.75 16.31
N CYS A 45 18.25 30.80 15.61
CA CYS A 45 19.53 30.93 14.94
C CYS A 45 20.59 31.57 15.86
N VAL A 46 21.83 31.12 15.70
CA VAL A 46 22.99 31.59 16.48
C VAL A 46 23.49 32.97 16.06
N SER A 47 23.12 33.45 14.87
CA SER A 47 23.45 34.78 14.36
C SER A 47 22.39 35.27 13.37
N GLU A 48 22.38 36.58 13.12
CA GLU A 48 21.51 37.22 12.13
C GLU A 48 21.81 36.76 10.70
N GLU A 49 23.08 36.49 10.37
CA GLU A 49 23.46 35.95 9.06
C GLU A 49 22.92 34.53 8.82
N VAL A 50 22.91 33.70 9.86
CA VAL A 50 22.30 32.35 9.79
C VAL A 50 20.79 32.47 9.71
N LEU A 51 20.18 33.46 10.39
CA LEU A 51 18.75 33.74 10.27
C LEU A 51 18.38 34.16 8.85
N GLU A 52 19.15 35.01 8.17
CA GLU A 52 18.83 35.39 6.78
C GLU A 52 18.92 34.22 5.81
N LYS A 53 19.98 33.39 5.88
CA LYS A 53 20.07 32.16 5.07
C LYS A 53 18.95 31.16 5.39
N HIS A 54 18.55 31.10 6.67
CA HIS A 54 17.42 30.30 7.08
C HIS A 54 16.09 30.86 6.57
N LYS A 55 15.88 32.18 6.53
CA LYS A 55 14.65 32.80 6.01
C LYS A 55 14.41 32.45 4.54
N GLU A 56 15.46 32.45 3.72
CA GLU A 56 15.40 32.06 2.31
C GLU A 56 14.80 30.66 2.13
N THR A 57 15.21 29.71 2.97
CA THR A 57 14.72 28.31 2.91
C THR A 57 13.45 28.07 3.73
N CYS A 58 13.25 28.80 4.82
CA CYS A 58 12.11 28.65 5.73
C CYS A 58 10.80 29.14 5.12
N LEU A 59 10.84 30.22 4.34
CA LEU A 59 9.66 30.73 3.62
C LEU A 59 9.21 29.77 2.51
N GLU A 60 10.17 29.11 1.83
CA GLU A 60 9.90 28.13 0.77
C GLU A 60 9.36 26.80 1.31
N VAL A 61 9.81 26.38 2.51
CA VAL A 61 9.48 25.06 3.08
C VAL A 61 8.28 25.10 4.04
N ASN A 62 8.20 26.11 4.93
CA ASN A 62 7.22 26.08 6.03
C ASN A 62 5.93 26.87 5.76
N GLY A 63 5.85 27.66 4.68
CA GLY A 63 4.70 28.54 4.43
C GLY A 63 4.25 29.27 5.71
N THR A 64 2.97 29.07 6.09
CA THR A 64 2.32 29.61 7.31
C THR A 64 2.24 28.62 8.48
N GLN A 65 2.83 27.42 8.40
CA GLN A 65 2.69 26.38 9.43
C GLN A 65 4.01 26.07 10.14
N ALA A 66 3.98 26.09 11.48
CA ALA A 66 5.10 25.70 12.31
C ALA A 66 5.31 24.17 12.26
N VAL A 67 6.51 23.72 11.88
CA VAL A 67 6.88 22.29 11.89
C VAL A 67 7.21 21.86 13.32
N ASN A 68 6.42 20.92 13.86
CA ASN A 68 6.65 20.32 15.17
C ASN A 68 7.27 18.93 15.00
N LEU A 69 8.57 18.81 15.29
CA LEU A 69 9.30 17.55 15.19
C LEU A 69 9.13 16.71 16.48
N PRO A 70 9.09 15.37 16.36
CA PRO A 70 9.12 14.49 17.52
C PRO A 70 10.44 14.64 18.30
N LYS A 71 10.41 14.31 19.60
CA LYS A 71 11.61 14.32 20.45
C LYS A 71 12.63 13.30 19.93
N GLU A 72 13.92 13.61 20.08
CA GLU A 72 15.01 12.67 19.77
C GLU A 72 14.82 11.32 20.50
N GLY A 73 15.06 10.21 19.80
CA GLY A 73 14.81 8.87 20.30
C GLY A 73 13.34 8.44 20.34
N THR A 74 12.39 9.24 19.82
CA THR A 74 10.99 8.80 19.68
C THR A 74 10.91 7.70 18.62
N LYS A 75 10.35 6.55 18.99
CA LYS A 75 10.24 5.39 18.09
C LYS A 75 8.79 5.01 17.79
N ILE A 76 8.55 4.60 16.55
CA ILE A 76 7.36 3.88 16.12
C ILE A 76 7.63 2.38 16.25
N LYS A 77 6.63 1.67 16.75
CA LYS A 77 6.60 0.21 16.82
C LYS A 77 5.18 -0.28 16.70
N PHE A 78 5.01 -1.58 16.46
CA PHE A 78 3.69 -2.18 16.46
C PHE A 78 3.02 -2.03 17.84
N LYS A 79 1.79 -1.50 17.85
CA LYS A 79 0.99 -1.25 19.08
C LYS A 79 -0.42 -1.84 19.00
N ASN A 80 -0.93 -2.09 17.80
CA ASN A 80 -2.32 -2.45 17.55
C ASN A 80 -2.56 -3.96 17.67
N HIS A 81 -2.10 -4.56 18.77
CA HIS A 81 -2.23 -6.02 19.00
C HIS A 81 -3.67 -6.50 18.84
N ARG A 82 -4.65 -5.69 19.27
CA ARG A 82 -6.09 -5.96 19.13
C ARG A 82 -6.49 -6.33 17.71
N ASN A 83 -5.87 -5.75 16.70
CA ASN A 83 -6.20 -6.00 15.29
C ASN A 83 -5.82 -7.41 14.84
N SER A 84 -5.08 -8.17 15.68
CA SER A 84 -4.80 -9.59 15.46
C SER A 84 -6.01 -10.48 15.79
N MET A 85 -6.99 -9.97 16.55
CA MET A 85 -8.24 -10.70 16.77
C MET A 85 -9.19 -10.47 15.60
N PRO A 86 -9.85 -11.51 15.09
CA PRO A 86 -10.87 -11.34 14.08
C PRO A 86 -12.02 -10.46 14.57
N VAL A 87 -12.45 -9.53 13.73
CA VAL A 87 -13.70 -8.80 13.90
C VAL A 87 -14.86 -9.81 13.88
N PRO A 88 -15.72 -9.84 14.92
CA PRO A 88 -16.75 -10.87 15.02
C PRO A 88 -17.78 -10.83 13.90
N PHE A 89 -18.23 -9.64 13.52
CA PHE A 89 -19.29 -9.44 12.54
C PHE A 89 -18.87 -8.39 11.52
N VAL A 90 -19.08 -8.70 10.24
CA VAL A 90 -18.91 -7.78 9.12
C VAL A 90 -20.20 -7.76 8.32
N ILE A 91 -20.64 -6.58 7.91
CA ILE A 91 -21.80 -6.38 7.05
C ILE A 91 -21.29 -6.06 5.65
N TYR A 92 -21.79 -6.76 4.66
CA TYR A 92 -21.57 -6.50 3.24
C TYR A 92 -22.83 -5.91 2.66
N ALA A 93 -22.70 -4.86 1.86
CA ALA A 93 -23.85 -4.20 1.29
C ALA A 93 -23.52 -3.56 -0.06
N ASP A 94 -24.58 -3.29 -0.80
CA ASP A 94 -24.53 -2.61 -2.09
C ASP A 94 -25.87 -1.91 -2.35
N PHE A 95 -25.87 -0.84 -3.16
CA PHE A 95 -27.09 -0.15 -3.59
C PHE A 95 -27.26 -0.24 -5.11
N GLU A 96 -28.51 -0.31 -5.55
CA GLU A 96 -28.86 0.09 -6.91
C GLU A 96 -29.61 1.42 -6.90
N SER A 97 -29.42 2.17 -7.98
CA SER A 97 -30.03 3.48 -8.16
C SER A 97 -30.81 3.55 -9.45
N ILE A 98 -31.90 4.32 -9.42
CA ILE A 98 -32.53 4.81 -10.63
C ILE A 98 -31.77 6.03 -11.15
N LEU A 99 -31.62 6.13 -12.46
CA LEU A 99 -30.91 7.21 -13.15
C LEU A 99 -31.92 8.19 -13.72
N VAL A 100 -32.26 9.23 -12.96
CA VAL A 100 -33.26 10.24 -13.38
C VAL A 100 -32.57 11.26 -14.29
N PRO A 101 -32.95 11.39 -15.57
CA PRO A 101 -32.39 12.41 -16.45
C PRO A 101 -32.72 13.81 -15.91
N GLU A 102 -31.75 14.71 -15.92
CA GLU A 102 -31.98 16.12 -15.60
C GLU A 102 -32.16 16.91 -16.91
N GLU A 103 -33.16 17.79 -16.93
CA GLU A 103 -33.30 18.76 -18.03
C GLU A 103 -32.12 19.74 -17.96
N ARG A 104 -31.44 19.97 -19.09
CA ARG A 104 -30.36 20.97 -19.17
C ARG A 104 -30.89 22.29 -18.63
N LYS A 105 -30.33 22.77 -17.51
CA LYS A 105 -30.60 24.12 -17.03
C LYS A 105 -30.19 25.10 -18.12
N VAL A 106 -31.13 25.92 -18.58
CA VAL A 106 -30.83 27.07 -19.44
C VAL A 106 -29.77 27.91 -18.72
N GLU A 107 -28.66 28.20 -19.40
CA GLU A 107 -27.55 28.96 -18.82
C GLU A 107 -28.06 30.18 -18.06
N SER A 108 -27.75 30.29 -16.77
CA SER A 108 -28.03 31.49 -16.01
C SER A 108 -27.22 32.65 -16.61
N GLU A 109 -27.86 33.78 -16.92
CA GLU A 109 -27.20 34.99 -17.45
C GLU A 109 -26.16 35.58 -16.49
N ASN A 110 -26.11 35.11 -15.24
CA ASN A 110 -25.14 35.54 -14.23
C ASN A 110 -23.80 34.80 -14.41
N PRO A 111 -22.67 35.52 -14.63
CA PRO A 111 -21.34 34.91 -14.82
C PRO A 111 -20.80 34.14 -13.59
N GLU A 112 -21.32 34.42 -12.40
CA GLU A 112 -20.85 33.84 -11.12
C GLU A 112 -21.50 32.49 -10.78
N ASP A 113 -22.61 32.10 -11.44
CA ASP A 113 -23.32 30.83 -11.23
C ASP A 113 -22.98 29.75 -12.27
N LYS A 114 -21.97 29.99 -13.13
CA LYS A 114 -21.55 29.04 -14.16
C LYS A 114 -20.78 27.86 -13.54
N SER A 115 -21.49 26.79 -13.19
CA SER A 115 -20.87 25.47 -12.98
C SER A 115 -20.12 25.09 -14.26
N SER A 116 -18.84 24.70 -14.14
CA SER A 116 -18.07 24.15 -15.27
C SER A 116 -18.48 22.71 -15.65
N THR A 117 -19.51 22.18 -14.98
CA THR A 117 -19.97 20.79 -15.09
C THR A 117 -21.46 20.78 -15.39
N ASP A 118 -21.84 20.11 -16.49
CA ASP A 118 -23.23 19.90 -16.87
C ASP A 118 -23.79 18.67 -16.13
N LEU A 119 -24.71 18.89 -15.19
CA LEU A 119 -25.44 17.81 -14.53
C LEU A 119 -26.48 17.26 -15.52
N TYR A 120 -26.26 16.04 -16.02
CA TYR A 120 -27.17 15.41 -17.00
C TYR A 120 -28.05 14.31 -16.40
N GLN A 121 -27.69 13.76 -15.25
CA GLN A 121 -28.48 12.75 -14.55
C GLN A 121 -28.30 12.82 -13.03
N THR A 122 -29.38 12.50 -12.31
CA THR A 122 -29.43 12.41 -10.85
C THR A 122 -29.63 10.95 -10.46
N HIS A 123 -28.69 10.41 -9.68
CA HIS A 123 -28.74 9.04 -9.16
C HIS A 123 -29.54 9.03 -7.86
N LYS A 124 -30.61 8.23 -7.80
CA LYS A 124 -31.41 8.05 -6.58
C LYS A 124 -31.43 6.59 -6.18
N ALA A 125 -30.97 6.29 -4.95
CA ALA A 125 -31.03 4.94 -4.41
C ALA A 125 -32.46 4.38 -4.46
N CYS A 126 -32.66 3.26 -5.15
CA CYS A 126 -33.95 2.60 -5.27
C CYS A 126 -33.99 1.24 -4.59
N SER A 127 -32.83 0.64 -4.32
CA SER A 127 -32.74 -0.61 -3.58
C SER A 127 -31.41 -0.76 -2.85
N PHE A 128 -31.36 -1.68 -1.89
CA PHE A 128 -30.11 -2.13 -1.30
C PHE A 128 -30.14 -3.63 -1.00
N GLY A 129 -28.96 -4.24 -1.01
CA GLY A 129 -28.71 -5.58 -0.51
C GLY A 129 -27.81 -5.53 0.71
N LEU A 130 -27.99 -6.46 1.66
CA LEU A 130 -27.22 -6.52 2.89
C LEU A 130 -27.04 -7.98 3.35
N LYS A 131 -25.80 -8.37 3.62
CA LYS A 131 -25.45 -9.66 4.24
C LYS A 131 -24.56 -9.45 5.46
N THR A 132 -24.98 -9.93 6.62
CA THR A 132 -24.15 -9.95 7.83
C THR A 132 -23.45 -11.30 7.97
N VAL A 133 -22.13 -11.31 8.10
CA VAL A 133 -21.31 -12.52 8.26
C VAL A 133 -20.67 -12.55 9.64
N CYS A 134 -20.81 -13.68 10.34
CA CYS A 134 -20.11 -13.95 11.59
C CYS A 134 -18.82 -14.73 11.32
N HIS A 135 -17.69 -14.22 11.82
CA HIS A 135 -16.40 -14.89 11.66
C HIS A 135 -16.30 -16.21 12.46
N TYR A 136 -16.82 -16.22 13.69
CA TYR A 136 -16.58 -17.31 14.64
C TYR A 136 -17.49 -18.52 14.44
N ASP A 137 -18.76 -18.30 14.10
CA ASP A 137 -19.73 -19.36 13.90
C ASP A 137 -20.84 -18.87 12.96
N ASP A 138 -20.96 -19.52 11.82
CA ASP A 138 -21.85 -19.13 10.74
C ASP A 138 -23.34 -19.17 11.12
N LYS A 139 -23.73 -19.92 12.16
CA LYS A 139 -25.12 -19.92 12.63
C LYS A 139 -25.57 -18.55 13.15
N TYR A 140 -24.62 -17.67 13.46
CA TYR A 140 -24.86 -16.30 13.92
C TYR A 140 -24.82 -15.27 12.78
N SER A 141 -24.41 -15.69 11.56
CA SER A 141 -24.53 -14.89 10.34
C SER A 141 -26.00 -14.55 10.10
N GLY A 142 -26.27 -13.33 9.63
CA GLY A 142 -27.62 -12.93 9.24
C GLY A 142 -28.01 -13.50 7.88
N GLU A 143 -29.30 -13.72 7.65
CA GLU A 143 -29.81 -13.97 6.30
C GLU A 143 -29.57 -12.75 5.39
N TYR A 144 -29.59 -12.97 4.09
CA TYR A 144 -29.55 -11.87 3.12
C TYR A 144 -30.83 -11.03 3.27
N LYS A 145 -30.68 -9.71 3.28
CA LYS A 145 -31.78 -8.75 3.37
C LYS A 145 -31.69 -7.80 2.19
N SER A 146 -32.80 -7.56 1.54
CA SER A 146 -32.91 -6.55 0.50
C SER A 146 -34.14 -5.68 0.73
N TYR A 147 -34.13 -4.51 0.10
CA TYR A 147 -35.29 -3.62 0.03
C TYR A 147 -35.29 -2.96 -1.34
N VAL A 148 -36.47 -2.83 -1.93
CA VAL A 148 -36.69 -2.08 -3.17
C VAL A 148 -37.85 -1.13 -2.94
N GLY A 149 -37.64 0.16 -3.12
CA GLY A 149 -38.64 1.18 -2.85
C GLY A 149 -38.05 2.57 -2.72
N GLU A 150 -38.93 3.54 -2.46
CA GLU A 150 -38.53 4.89 -2.11
C GLU A 150 -37.73 4.92 -0.80
N ASP A 151 -36.90 5.94 -0.62
CA ASP A 151 -36.07 6.16 0.56
C ASP A 151 -35.14 4.97 0.91
N ALA A 152 -34.65 4.23 -0.10
CA ALA A 152 -33.82 3.05 0.11
C ALA A 152 -32.61 3.29 1.03
N ALA A 153 -31.92 4.44 0.89
CA ALA A 153 -30.79 4.82 1.74
C ALA A 153 -31.20 5.06 3.21
N LEU A 154 -32.39 5.63 3.47
CA LEU A 154 -32.91 5.81 4.83
C LEU A 154 -33.28 4.47 5.47
N VAL A 155 -33.96 3.60 4.71
CA VAL A 155 -34.33 2.24 5.15
C VAL A 155 -33.07 1.41 5.41
N PHE A 156 -32.05 1.56 4.57
CA PHE A 156 -30.73 0.95 4.77
C PHE A 156 -30.13 1.38 6.11
N LEU A 157 -30.06 2.69 6.39
CA LEU A 157 -29.50 3.21 7.64
C LEU A 157 -30.23 2.66 8.88
N LYS A 158 -31.57 2.60 8.85
CA LYS A 158 -32.35 1.97 9.93
C LYS A 158 -32.03 0.48 10.07
N THR A 159 -31.88 -0.23 8.95
CA THR A 159 -31.60 -1.67 8.91
C THR A 159 -30.21 -1.99 9.44
N VAL A 160 -29.17 -1.28 8.98
CA VAL A 160 -27.79 -1.49 9.41
C VAL A 160 -27.60 -1.12 10.89
N LEU A 161 -28.30 -0.08 11.39
CA LEU A 161 -28.31 0.24 12.81
C LEU A 161 -28.93 -0.91 13.63
N LYS A 162 -30.09 -1.42 13.21
CA LYS A 162 -30.74 -2.58 13.87
C LYS A 162 -29.83 -3.81 13.88
N GLU A 163 -29.17 -4.11 12.76
CA GLU A 163 -28.20 -5.21 12.68
C GLU A 163 -26.98 -4.98 13.59
N SER A 164 -26.50 -3.74 13.69
CA SER A 164 -25.38 -3.40 14.59
C SER A 164 -25.73 -3.65 16.06
N PHE A 165 -26.96 -3.35 16.47
CA PHE A 165 -27.44 -3.64 17.82
C PHE A 165 -27.53 -5.15 18.07
N ARG A 166 -28.10 -5.91 17.13
CA ARG A 166 -28.13 -7.38 17.20
C ARG A 166 -26.73 -7.97 17.37
N CYS A 167 -25.78 -7.54 16.52
CA CYS A 167 -24.39 -8.00 16.59
C CYS A 167 -23.76 -7.68 17.96
N ARG A 168 -23.98 -6.46 18.47
CA ARG A 168 -23.48 -6.04 19.78
C ARG A 168 -24.03 -6.90 20.93
N GLU A 169 -25.32 -7.20 20.92
CA GLU A 169 -25.93 -8.07 21.93
C GLU A 169 -25.33 -9.46 21.89
N MET A 170 -25.11 -10.02 20.70
CA MET A 170 -24.48 -11.33 20.54
C MET A 170 -23.04 -11.34 21.07
N VAL A 171 -22.24 -10.32 20.75
CA VAL A 171 -20.89 -10.17 21.31
C VAL A 171 -20.94 -10.12 22.85
N ASN A 172 -21.90 -9.39 23.42
CA ASN A 172 -22.01 -9.21 24.87
C ASN A 172 -22.53 -10.46 25.61
N ASN A 173 -23.48 -11.18 25.02
CA ASN A 173 -24.20 -12.25 25.72
C ASN A 173 -23.66 -13.64 25.38
N ILE A 174 -23.11 -13.84 24.18
CA ILE A 174 -22.68 -15.14 23.67
C ILE A 174 -21.15 -15.25 23.70
N PHE A 175 -20.45 -14.21 23.25
CA PHE A 175 -18.98 -14.21 23.10
C PHE A 175 -18.25 -13.67 24.33
N LYS A 176 -18.89 -13.64 25.51
CA LYS A 176 -18.23 -13.33 26.80
C LYS A 176 -18.22 -14.57 27.69
N LYS A 177 -17.60 -15.64 27.21
CA LYS A 177 -17.42 -16.85 28.01
C LYS A 177 -16.46 -16.59 29.17
N LYS A 178 -16.75 -17.24 30.29
CA LYS A 178 -15.85 -17.27 31.45
C LYS A 178 -14.59 -18.06 31.08
N MET A 179 -13.47 -17.63 31.64
CA MET A 179 -12.20 -18.30 31.43
C MET A 179 -12.25 -19.73 31.96
N VAL A 180 -11.74 -20.65 31.16
CA VAL A 180 -11.48 -22.05 31.50
C VAL A 180 -9.97 -22.24 31.48
N ILE A 181 -9.41 -22.61 32.64
CA ILE A 181 -7.98 -22.83 32.81
C ILE A 181 -7.73 -24.22 33.40
N THR A 182 -6.81 -24.96 32.79
CA THR A 182 -6.39 -26.29 33.29
C THR A 182 -5.26 -26.16 34.31
N PRO A 183 -5.04 -27.17 35.19
CA PRO A 183 -3.93 -27.14 36.14
C PRO A 183 -2.55 -26.95 35.48
N LYS A 184 -2.35 -27.50 34.28
CA LYS A 184 -1.12 -27.32 33.50
C LYS A 184 -0.94 -25.86 33.06
N GLN A 185 -2.00 -25.23 32.56
CA GLN A 185 -1.96 -23.82 32.13
C GLN A 185 -1.79 -22.86 33.30
N GLU A 186 -2.32 -23.22 34.48
CA GLU A 186 -2.08 -22.46 35.70
C GLU A 186 -0.61 -22.52 36.12
N PHE A 187 0.06 -23.67 35.95
CA PHE A 187 1.50 -23.76 36.13
C PHE A 187 2.27 -22.91 35.09
N GLU A 188 1.87 -22.95 33.83
CA GLU A 188 2.45 -22.11 32.76
C GLU A 188 2.30 -20.62 33.06
N PHE A 189 1.15 -20.18 33.59
CA PHE A 189 0.90 -18.82 34.03
C PHE A 189 1.86 -18.38 35.15
N GLN A 190 2.07 -19.25 36.15
CA GLN A 190 2.99 -18.96 37.27
C GLN A 190 4.46 -18.93 36.81
N ALA A 191 4.83 -19.75 35.82
CA ALA A 191 6.16 -19.78 35.25
C ALA A 191 6.44 -18.67 34.22
N ALA A 192 5.39 -18.02 33.69
CA ALA A 192 5.52 -17.03 32.62
C ALA A 192 6.34 -15.80 33.05
N ARG A 193 7.32 -15.44 32.22
CA ARG A 193 8.14 -14.22 32.38
C ARG A 193 7.79 -13.13 31.38
N ASN A 194 7.30 -13.49 30.20
CA ASN A 194 6.97 -12.59 29.12
C ASN A 194 5.46 -12.55 28.86
N CYS A 195 4.98 -11.37 28.49
CA CYS A 195 3.59 -11.13 28.11
C CYS A 195 3.30 -11.81 26.77
N SER A 196 2.26 -12.64 26.72
CA SER A 196 1.85 -13.36 25.50
C SER A 196 1.36 -12.45 24.37
N ILE A 197 0.98 -11.21 24.69
CA ILE A 197 0.42 -10.25 23.72
C ILE A 197 1.51 -9.37 23.11
N CYS A 198 2.38 -8.78 23.95
CA CYS A 198 3.38 -7.80 23.50
C CYS A 198 4.83 -8.32 23.53
N GLY A 199 5.07 -9.51 24.09
CA GLY A 199 6.40 -10.13 24.20
C GLY A 199 7.30 -9.57 25.30
N ASN A 200 6.98 -8.42 25.89
CA ASN A 200 7.81 -7.77 26.91
C ASN A 200 7.71 -8.48 28.28
N ASP A 201 8.69 -8.23 29.15
CA ASP A 201 8.74 -8.80 30.51
C ASP A 201 7.52 -8.38 31.35
N LEU A 202 6.92 -9.33 32.07
CA LEU A 202 5.71 -9.14 32.88
C LEU A 202 6.00 -8.45 34.23
N GLY A 203 7.17 -8.67 34.82
CA GLY A 203 7.45 -8.29 36.20
C GLY A 203 6.35 -8.75 37.17
N GLU A 204 5.83 -7.80 37.95
CA GLU A 204 4.73 -7.99 38.90
C GLU A 204 3.33 -7.79 38.27
N ASP A 205 3.24 -7.17 37.08
CA ASP A 205 1.99 -6.91 36.37
C ASP A 205 1.58 -8.13 35.53
N ARG A 206 0.99 -9.13 36.22
CA ARG A 206 0.64 -10.41 35.62
C ARG A 206 -0.84 -10.75 35.79
N VAL A 207 -1.57 -10.71 34.68
CA VAL A 207 -2.98 -11.13 34.60
C VAL A 207 -3.16 -12.28 33.61
N ARG A 208 -4.26 -13.03 33.77
CA ARG A 208 -4.63 -14.12 32.85
C ARG A 208 -5.44 -13.54 31.70
N ASP A 209 -4.94 -13.67 30.47
CA ASP A 209 -5.68 -13.37 29.25
C ASP A 209 -6.37 -14.64 28.73
N HIS A 210 -7.58 -14.47 28.21
CA HIS A 210 -8.35 -15.56 27.64
C HIS A 210 -9.15 -15.12 26.42
N ASP A 211 -9.47 -16.09 25.59
CA ASP A 211 -10.37 -15.89 24.47
C ASP A 211 -11.80 -15.73 24.98
N HIS A 212 -12.39 -14.55 24.80
CA HIS A 212 -13.77 -14.31 25.24
C HIS A 212 -14.79 -15.18 24.48
N VAL A 213 -14.52 -15.60 23.24
CA VAL A 213 -15.43 -16.47 22.45
C VAL A 213 -15.40 -17.92 22.91
N THR A 214 -14.21 -18.47 23.14
CA THR A 214 -14.05 -19.90 23.49
C THR A 214 -13.96 -20.13 25.00
N GLY A 215 -13.59 -19.10 25.78
CA GLY A 215 -13.23 -19.20 27.19
C GLY A 215 -11.82 -19.71 27.42
N MET A 216 -11.07 -20.10 26.38
CA MET A 216 -9.78 -20.75 26.56
C MET A 216 -8.70 -19.75 26.96
N TYR A 217 -7.90 -20.12 27.97
CA TYR A 217 -6.72 -19.37 28.37
C TYR A 217 -5.73 -19.22 27.22
N ARG A 218 -5.25 -17.99 26.99
CA ARG A 218 -4.30 -17.63 25.92
C ARG A 218 -2.89 -17.43 26.44
N GLY A 219 -2.74 -16.88 27.64
CA GLY A 219 -1.42 -16.63 28.23
C GLY A 219 -1.42 -15.60 29.34
N ALA A 220 -0.25 -15.42 29.95
CA ALA A 220 -0.01 -14.36 30.92
C ALA A 220 0.22 -13.04 30.18
N ALA A 221 -0.43 -11.98 30.62
CA ALA A 221 -0.35 -10.67 30.00
C ALA A 221 -0.19 -9.56 31.04
N HIS A 222 0.30 -8.40 30.61
CA HIS A 222 0.16 -7.15 31.39
C HIS A 222 -1.32 -6.79 31.51
N ASN A 223 -1.71 -6.15 32.62
CA ASN A 223 -3.09 -5.69 32.80
C ASN A 223 -3.53 -4.78 31.65
N ILE A 224 -2.67 -3.83 31.25
CA ILE A 224 -2.97 -2.91 30.14
C ILE A 224 -3.08 -3.65 28.80
N CYS A 225 -2.21 -4.62 28.54
CA CYS A 225 -2.28 -5.43 27.31
C CYS A 225 -3.59 -6.21 27.25
N ASN A 226 -3.98 -6.87 28.34
CA ASN A 226 -5.25 -7.60 28.47
C ASN A 226 -6.47 -6.68 28.28
N LEU A 227 -6.47 -5.50 28.90
CA LEU A 227 -7.56 -4.52 28.74
C LEU A 227 -7.73 -4.03 27.30
N LYS A 228 -6.63 -3.88 26.56
CA LYS A 228 -6.63 -3.45 25.16
C LYS A 228 -6.92 -4.59 24.19
N TYR A 229 -6.52 -5.82 24.52
CA TYR A 229 -6.68 -7.01 23.70
C TYR A 229 -8.08 -7.62 23.87
N ARG A 230 -9.11 -6.82 23.58
CA ARG A 230 -10.51 -7.21 23.66
C ARG A 230 -11.21 -7.20 22.31
N ILE A 231 -12.16 -8.13 22.18
CA ILE A 231 -13.04 -8.25 21.01
C ILE A 231 -13.70 -6.90 20.74
N THR A 232 -13.81 -6.56 19.46
CA THR A 232 -14.52 -5.35 19.03
C THR A 232 -16.02 -5.58 18.92
N TRP A 233 -16.75 -4.55 19.32
CA TRP A 233 -18.19 -4.41 19.14
C TRP A 233 -18.49 -3.44 17.98
N LYS A 234 -17.45 -2.85 17.38
CA LYS A 234 -17.58 -2.13 16.12
C LYS A 234 -17.82 -3.12 14.99
N VAL A 235 -18.82 -2.84 14.18
CA VAL A 235 -19.22 -3.63 13.02
C VAL A 235 -18.83 -2.87 11.76
N PRO A 236 -17.87 -3.38 10.97
CA PRO A 236 -17.55 -2.85 9.67
C PRO A 236 -18.68 -3.10 8.68
N VAL A 237 -18.99 -2.09 7.87
CA VAL A 237 -19.92 -2.17 6.74
C VAL A 237 -19.11 -1.97 5.47
N VAL A 238 -18.95 -3.03 4.70
CA VAL A 238 -18.08 -3.10 3.53
C VAL A 238 -18.93 -2.96 2.27
N PHE A 239 -18.56 -1.97 1.46
CA PHE A 239 -19.05 -1.77 0.09
C PHE A 239 -17.89 -1.92 -0.88
N HIS A 240 -18.17 -2.14 -2.15
CA HIS A 240 -17.17 -2.09 -3.21
C HIS A 240 -17.28 -0.75 -3.93
N ASN A 241 -16.22 0.07 -3.88
CA ASN A 241 -16.22 1.45 -4.39
C ASN A 241 -17.09 2.45 -3.59
N LEU A 242 -17.23 2.24 -2.27
CA LEU A 242 -18.01 3.12 -1.38
C LEU A 242 -17.71 4.61 -1.60
N ARG A 243 -16.42 4.96 -1.64
CA ARG A 243 -15.93 6.33 -1.74
C ARG A 243 -16.31 6.97 -3.08
N GLY A 244 -16.45 6.16 -4.14
CA GLY A 244 -16.75 6.62 -5.48
C GLY A 244 -18.25 6.77 -5.75
N TYR A 245 -19.11 6.09 -4.98
CA TYR A 245 -20.54 6.00 -5.30
C TYR A 245 -21.45 6.01 -4.06
N ASP A 246 -21.56 4.88 -3.35
CA ASP A 246 -22.60 4.67 -2.32
C ASP A 246 -22.51 5.64 -1.13
N SER A 247 -21.30 6.13 -0.82
CA SER A 247 -21.12 7.09 0.26
C SER A 247 -21.92 8.38 0.02
N HIS A 248 -22.10 8.81 -1.23
CA HIS A 248 -22.90 9.98 -1.55
C HIS A 248 -24.37 9.76 -1.22
N LEU A 249 -24.92 8.58 -1.55
CA LEU A 249 -26.30 8.19 -1.24
C LEU A 249 -26.54 8.13 0.28
N ILE A 250 -25.59 7.54 1.01
CA ILE A 250 -25.69 7.40 2.47
C ILE A 250 -25.61 8.78 3.15
N MET A 251 -24.70 9.65 2.70
CA MET A 251 -24.44 10.96 3.32
C MET A 251 -25.62 11.91 3.19
N GLN A 252 -26.41 11.82 2.11
CA GLN A 252 -27.62 12.63 1.94
C GLN A 252 -28.67 12.35 3.03
N GLU A 253 -28.76 11.09 3.47
CA GLU A 253 -29.75 10.64 4.46
C GLU A 253 -29.24 10.70 5.89
N ILE A 254 -27.93 10.72 6.08
CA ILE A 254 -27.28 10.66 7.40
C ILE A 254 -27.67 11.84 8.30
N GLY A 255 -27.89 13.03 7.72
CA GLY A 255 -28.28 14.24 8.44
C GLY A 255 -29.65 14.16 9.11
N LYS A 256 -30.48 13.18 8.72
CA LYS A 256 -31.77 12.91 9.36
C LYS A 256 -31.61 12.16 10.69
N PHE A 257 -30.43 11.64 11.00
CA PHE A 257 -30.15 10.91 12.24
C PHE A 257 -29.41 11.79 13.26
N LYS A 258 -29.87 11.80 14.50
CA LYS A 258 -29.17 12.44 15.64
C LYS A 258 -28.10 11.49 16.17
N MET A 259 -26.98 11.36 15.45
CA MET A 259 -25.85 10.52 15.84
C MET A 259 -24.52 11.23 15.59
N ASP A 260 -23.51 10.91 16.39
CA ASP A 260 -22.15 11.39 16.14
C ASP A 260 -21.62 10.79 14.84
N ILE A 261 -21.20 11.64 13.92
CA ILE A 261 -20.58 11.23 12.65
C ILE A 261 -19.11 11.59 12.73
N ASN A 262 -18.25 10.58 12.62
CA ASN A 262 -16.81 10.78 12.48
C ASN A 262 -16.42 10.47 11.05
N MET A 263 -15.72 11.39 10.37
CA MET A 263 -15.33 11.22 8.97
C MET A 263 -13.88 11.59 8.75
N ILE A 264 -13.26 10.90 7.80
CA ILE A 264 -11.93 11.21 7.25
C ILE A 264 -12.16 11.67 5.81
N PRO A 265 -12.32 12.97 5.55
CA PRO A 265 -12.52 13.47 4.20
C PRO A 265 -11.23 13.32 3.38
N ASN A 266 -11.36 12.99 2.10
CA ASN A 266 -10.26 13.08 1.14
C ASN A 266 -10.27 14.43 0.42
N ASN A 267 -11.46 14.85 -0.01
CA ASN A 267 -11.76 16.18 -0.53
C ASN A 267 -13.20 16.57 -0.13
N MET A 268 -13.74 17.64 -0.72
CA MET A 268 -15.10 18.12 -0.37
C MET A 268 -16.23 17.15 -0.75
N GLU A 269 -15.98 16.19 -1.63
CA GLU A 269 -17.00 15.26 -2.14
C GLU A 269 -16.77 13.82 -1.67
N LYS A 270 -15.52 13.38 -1.58
CA LYS A 270 -15.12 11.99 -1.36
C LYS A 270 -14.56 11.80 0.05
N TYR A 271 -15.06 10.77 0.72
CA TYR A 271 -14.63 10.40 2.08
C TYR A 271 -13.78 9.12 2.03
N ILE A 272 -12.62 9.11 2.70
CA ILE A 272 -11.80 7.89 2.84
C ILE A 272 -12.57 6.86 3.67
N SER A 273 -13.22 7.33 4.74
CA SER A 273 -14.17 6.55 5.52
C SER A 273 -14.97 7.47 6.43
N PHE A 274 -16.11 6.96 6.90
CA PHE A 274 -16.90 7.54 7.95
C PHE A 274 -17.41 6.47 8.90
N SER A 275 -17.75 6.88 10.12
CA SER A 275 -18.28 6.05 11.19
C SER A 275 -19.57 6.67 11.72
N LEU A 276 -20.55 5.81 12.00
CA LEU A 276 -21.81 6.19 12.62
C LEU A 276 -21.81 5.79 14.09
N GLY A 277 -21.83 6.80 14.95
CA GLY A 277 -21.67 6.64 16.39
C GLY A 277 -20.37 5.91 16.74
N LYS A 278 -20.45 5.09 17.80
CA LYS A 278 -19.31 4.29 18.28
C LYS A 278 -19.28 2.87 17.70
N ASN A 279 -20.30 2.47 16.91
CA ASN A 279 -20.59 1.07 16.60
C ASN A 279 -20.39 0.70 15.13
N LEU A 280 -20.55 1.63 14.19
CA LEU A 280 -20.50 1.33 12.76
C LEU A 280 -19.34 2.05 12.10
N VAL A 281 -18.61 1.35 11.24
CA VAL A 281 -17.50 1.89 10.45
C VAL A 281 -17.70 1.47 9.02
N PHE A 282 -17.73 2.42 8.08
CA PHE A 282 -17.91 2.11 6.67
C PHE A 282 -16.56 1.96 5.99
N ILE A 283 -16.37 0.85 5.29
CA ILE A 283 -15.12 0.45 4.64
C ILE A 283 -15.35 0.31 3.15
N ASP A 284 -14.42 0.86 2.37
CA ASP A 284 -14.34 0.66 0.94
C ASP A 284 -13.36 -0.48 0.62
N SER A 285 -13.86 -1.59 0.09
CA SER A 285 -13.01 -2.74 -0.26
C SER A 285 -12.00 -2.43 -1.37
N ILE A 286 -12.25 -1.43 -2.24
CA ILE A 286 -11.29 -1.01 -3.28
C ILE A 286 -10.02 -0.42 -2.67
N GLN A 287 -10.09 0.16 -1.47
CA GLN A 287 -8.90 0.68 -0.77
C GLN A 287 -7.95 -0.44 -0.31
N PHE A 288 -8.40 -1.69 -0.37
CA PHE A 288 -7.58 -2.88 -0.11
C PHE A 288 -7.23 -3.63 -1.38
N MET A 289 -8.22 -3.79 -2.27
CA MET A 289 -8.14 -4.59 -3.48
C MET A 289 -8.55 -3.72 -4.67
N ALA A 290 -7.61 -2.94 -5.20
CA ALA A 290 -7.83 -1.96 -6.25
C ALA A 290 -8.07 -2.59 -7.65
N SER A 291 -9.15 -3.37 -7.76
CA SER A 291 -9.62 -4.01 -8.99
C SER A 291 -11.15 -4.13 -8.93
N SER A 292 -11.79 -4.40 -10.07
CA SER A 292 -13.24 -4.61 -10.10
C SER A 292 -13.64 -5.88 -9.35
N LEU A 293 -14.85 -5.90 -8.79
CA LEU A 293 -15.38 -7.10 -8.12
C LEU A 293 -15.32 -8.32 -9.03
N GLU A 294 -15.65 -8.18 -10.32
CA GLU A 294 -15.50 -9.23 -11.34
C GLU A 294 -14.08 -9.81 -11.38
N ALA A 295 -13.07 -8.95 -11.47
CA ALA A 295 -11.69 -9.40 -11.54
C ALA A 295 -11.29 -10.13 -10.25
N LEU A 296 -11.77 -9.66 -9.09
CA LEU A 296 -11.51 -10.31 -7.81
C LEU A 296 -12.20 -11.68 -7.71
N VAL A 297 -13.46 -11.78 -8.14
CA VAL A 297 -14.22 -13.03 -8.19
C VAL A 297 -13.56 -14.05 -9.12
N SER A 298 -13.06 -13.61 -10.28
CA SER A 298 -12.38 -14.49 -11.25
C SER A 298 -11.09 -15.13 -10.70
N ASN A 299 -10.52 -14.56 -9.63
CA ASN A 299 -9.34 -15.09 -8.95
C ASN A 299 -9.67 -16.11 -7.84
N LEU A 300 -10.96 -16.28 -7.49
CA LEU A 300 -11.37 -17.23 -6.46
C LEU A 300 -11.48 -18.65 -7.01
N SER A 301 -11.11 -19.63 -6.17
CA SER A 301 -11.38 -21.03 -6.46
C SER A 301 -12.79 -21.42 -5.99
N PRO A 302 -13.41 -22.49 -6.52
CA PRO A 302 -14.73 -22.95 -6.07
C PRO A 302 -14.85 -23.16 -4.55
N GLU A 303 -13.75 -23.51 -3.86
CA GLU A 303 -13.70 -23.72 -2.41
C GLU A 303 -13.74 -22.41 -1.60
N ASP A 304 -13.44 -21.28 -2.25
CA ASP A 304 -13.44 -19.96 -1.62
C ASP A 304 -14.84 -19.35 -1.54
N PHE A 305 -15.79 -19.83 -2.34
CA PHE A 305 -17.20 -19.39 -2.33
C PHE A 305 -18.00 -20.01 -1.20
N ARG A 306 -17.66 -19.66 0.05
CA ARG A 306 -18.27 -20.21 1.26
C ARG A 306 -19.69 -19.71 1.49
N ILE A 307 -20.02 -18.53 0.99
CA ILE A 307 -21.33 -17.89 1.16
C ILE A 307 -22.20 -18.19 -0.05
N VAL A 308 -21.72 -17.89 -1.25
CA VAL A 308 -22.44 -18.15 -2.51
C VAL A 308 -22.66 -19.65 -2.71
N GLY A 309 -21.65 -20.49 -2.43
CA GLY A 309 -21.74 -21.95 -2.58
C GLY A 309 -22.69 -22.65 -1.59
N LYS A 310 -23.14 -21.96 -0.53
CA LYS A 310 -24.23 -22.44 0.33
C LYS A 310 -25.60 -22.19 -0.28
N ARG A 311 -25.74 -21.08 -1.01
CA ARG A 311 -26.99 -20.61 -1.60
C ARG A 311 -27.28 -21.28 -2.93
N TRP A 312 -26.28 -21.37 -3.81
CA TRP A 312 -26.40 -21.95 -5.14
C TRP A 312 -25.40 -23.07 -5.36
N LYS A 313 -25.79 -24.08 -6.15
CA LYS A 313 -24.97 -25.24 -6.51
C LYS A 313 -25.14 -25.57 -7.99
N GLY A 314 -24.21 -26.33 -8.56
CA GLY A 314 -24.33 -26.83 -9.92
C GLY A 314 -24.33 -25.71 -10.97
N GLU A 315 -25.29 -25.73 -11.89
CA GLU A 315 -25.38 -24.72 -12.94
C GLU A 315 -25.69 -23.32 -12.40
N ASP A 316 -26.57 -23.21 -11.40
CA ASP A 316 -26.90 -21.93 -10.74
C ASP A 316 -25.65 -21.24 -10.23
N PHE A 317 -24.77 -22.00 -9.55
CA PHE A 317 -23.50 -21.50 -9.03
C PHE A 317 -22.59 -20.94 -10.13
N ASN A 318 -22.51 -21.63 -11.26
CA ASN A 318 -21.67 -21.19 -12.38
C ASN A 318 -22.23 -19.91 -13.03
N LEU A 319 -23.56 -19.71 -13.01
CA LEU A 319 -24.19 -18.51 -13.56
C LEU A 319 -23.99 -17.30 -12.64
N VAL A 320 -24.18 -17.48 -11.33
CA VAL A 320 -24.12 -16.38 -10.35
C VAL A 320 -22.70 -15.93 -9.99
N THR A 321 -21.68 -16.71 -10.30
CA THR A 321 -20.26 -16.36 -10.04
C THR A 321 -19.60 -15.62 -11.20
N GLN A 322 -20.33 -15.38 -12.28
CA GLN A 322 -19.86 -14.64 -13.46
C GLN A 322 -20.49 -13.24 -13.47
N LYS A 323 -19.71 -12.23 -13.90
CA LYS A 323 -20.09 -10.81 -13.89
C LYS A 323 -21.47 -10.58 -14.50
N GLY A 324 -22.45 -10.11 -13.74
CA GLY A 324 -23.76 -9.66 -14.25
C GLY A 324 -23.64 -8.47 -15.21
N VAL A 325 -24.66 -8.27 -16.05
CA VAL A 325 -24.87 -6.98 -16.74
C VAL A 325 -26.24 -6.44 -16.39
N PHE A 326 -26.35 -5.14 -16.16
CA PHE A 326 -27.60 -4.52 -15.74
C PHE A 326 -27.89 -3.24 -16.56
N PRO A 327 -29.14 -3.00 -16.99
CA PRO A 327 -29.47 -1.87 -17.84
C PRO A 327 -29.74 -0.60 -17.01
N HIS A 328 -28.70 -0.01 -16.43
CA HIS A 328 -28.85 1.12 -15.49
C HIS A 328 -29.55 2.34 -16.10
N GLU A 329 -29.22 2.73 -17.35
CA GLU A 329 -29.85 3.89 -18.02
C GLU A 329 -31.29 3.66 -18.44
N PHE A 330 -31.67 2.39 -18.65
CA PHE A 330 -33.07 2.05 -18.84
C PHE A 330 -33.87 2.29 -17.55
N LEU A 331 -33.27 2.05 -16.38
CA LEU A 331 -33.90 2.18 -15.07
C LEU A 331 -33.90 3.65 -14.58
N ASP A 332 -34.67 4.51 -15.24
CA ASP A 332 -34.89 5.91 -14.84
C ASP A 332 -36.04 6.11 -13.84
N ASN A 333 -36.88 5.08 -13.66
CA ASN A 333 -38.06 5.08 -12.80
C ASN A 333 -38.24 3.70 -12.19
N ILE A 334 -38.56 3.65 -10.89
CA ILE A 334 -38.76 2.42 -10.14
C ILE A 334 -39.82 1.49 -10.74
N ASN A 335 -40.86 2.05 -11.40
CA ASN A 335 -41.92 1.26 -12.04
C ASN A 335 -41.40 0.42 -13.21
N LYS A 336 -40.24 0.75 -13.79
CA LYS A 336 -39.63 -0.06 -14.85
C LYS A 336 -39.09 -1.40 -14.37
N LEU A 337 -38.89 -1.58 -13.05
CA LEU A 337 -38.60 -2.89 -12.49
C LEU A 337 -39.75 -3.88 -12.74
N ASP A 338 -40.97 -3.41 -12.89
CA ASP A 338 -42.14 -4.27 -13.15
C ASP A 338 -42.33 -4.55 -14.65
N THR A 339 -41.37 -4.17 -15.51
CA THR A 339 -41.38 -4.49 -16.94
C THR A 339 -41.28 -5.99 -17.15
N GLU A 340 -42.19 -6.56 -17.94
CA GLU A 340 -42.15 -7.97 -18.33
C GLU A 340 -41.12 -8.21 -19.44
N GLY A 341 -40.29 -9.24 -19.25
CA GLY A 341 -39.23 -9.60 -20.19
C GLY A 341 -37.91 -8.84 -19.97
N LEU A 342 -36.80 -9.45 -20.41
CA LEU A 342 -35.50 -8.80 -20.39
C LEU A 342 -35.49 -7.66 -21.43
N PRO A 343 -35.06 -6.43 -21.06
CA PRO A 343 -34.95 -5.33 -22.01
C PRO A 343 -34.06 -5.69 -23.21
N SER A 344 -34.35 -5.10 -24.37
CA SER A 344 -33.56 -5.31 -25.58
C SER A 344 -32.13 -4.81 -25.42
N LYS A 345 -31.20 -5.36 -26.22
CA LYS A 345 -29.76 -5.07 -26.12
C LYS A 345 -29.42 -3.57 -26.18
N ASP A 346 -30.16 -2.78 -26.96
CA ASP A 346 -29.97 -1.32 -27.06
C ASP A 346 -30.21 -0.59 -25.73
N LYS A 347 -30.98 -1.18 -24.81
CA LYS A 347 -31.27 -0.62 -23.48
C LYS A 347 -30.16 -0.84 -22.47
N PHE A 348 -29.12 -1.59 -22.82
CA PHE A 348 -27.91 -1.78 -22.02
C PHE A 348 -26.76 -0.84 -22.41
N TYR A 349 -27.04 0.16 -23.26
CA TYR A 349 -26.04 1.17 -23.61
C TYR A 349 -25.59 1.95 -22.36
N SER A 350 -24.29 2.28 -22.30
CA SER A 350 -23.74 3.15 -21.26
C SER A 350 -23.16 4.41 -21.89
N SER A 351 -23.82 5.54 -21.62
CA SER A 351 -23.39 6.90 -21.95
C SER A 351 -22.10 7.29 -21.22
N LEU A 352 -21.83 6.72 -20.04
CA LEU A 352 -20.58 6.96 -19.30
C LEU A 352 -19.34 6.44 -20.03
N TYR A 353 -19.47 5.26 -20.65
CA TYR A 353 -18.39 4.61 -21.41
C TYR A 353 -18.54 4.79 -22.92
N GLU A 354 -19.60 5.47 -23.36
CA GLU A 354 -20.04 5.60 -24.74
C GLU A 354 -20.02 4.26 -25.51
N SER A 355 -20.44 3.18 -24.84
CA SER A 355 -20.25 1.80 -25.34
C SER A 355 -21.51 0.96 -25.23
N GLU A 356 -21.75 0.12 -26.24
CA GLU A 356 -22.75 -0.93 -26.21
C GLU A 356 -22.32 -2.12 -25.35
N VAL A 357 -23.28 -2.85 -24.79
CA VAL A 357 -23.01 -4.14 -24.14
C VAL A 357 -22.46 -5.14 -25.14
N LYS A 358 -21.47 -5.93 -24.72
CA LYS A 358 -20.93 -7.00 -25.55
C LYS A 358 -22.01 -8.06 -25.83
N GLU A 359 -21.98 -8.62 -27.02
CA GLU A 359 -22.94 -9.65 -27.43
C GLU A 359 -22.91 -10.87 -26.49
N GLU A 360 -21.72 -11.31 -26.11
CA GLU A 360 -21.51 -12.43 -25.17
C GLU A 360 -22.15 -12.17 -23.80
N ASP A 361 -22.05 -10.94 -23.30
CA ASP A 361 -22.59 -10.54 -22.00
C ASP A 361 -24.13 -10.50 -22.01
N TYR A 362 -24.72 -10.02 -23.12
CA TYR A 362 -26.18 -9.98 -23.29
C TYR A 362 -26.77 -11.39 -23.49
N GLN A 363 -26.12 -12.26 -24.27
CA GLN A 363 -26.54 -13.67 -24.40
C GLN A 363 -26.49 -14.39 -23.06
N ARG A 364 -25.51 -14.08 -22.21
CA ARG A 364 -25.44 -14.61 -20.85
C ARG A 364 -26.58 -14.08 -19.98
N ALA A 365 -26.93 -12.79 -20.08
CA ALA A 365 -28.09 -12.23 -19.37
C ALA A 365 -29.39 -12.95 -19.78
N GLN A 366 -29.59 -13.23 -21.07
CA GLN A 366 -30.70 -14.05 -21.55
C GLN A 366 -30.68 -15.47 -20.96
N LYS A 367 -29.50 -16.11 -20.93
CA LYS A 367 -29.35 -17.42 -20.31
C LYS A 367 -29.74 -17.40 -18.83
N VAL A 368 -29.29 -16.40 -18.06
CA VAL A 368 -29.66 -16.23 -16.64
C VAL A 368 -31.17 -16.04 -16.51
N TRP A 369 -31.75 -15.16 -17.32
CA TRP A 369 -33.19 -14.88 -17.34
C TRP A 369 -34.02 -16.16 -17.56
N ASP A 370 -33.67 -16.92 -18.59
CA ASP A 370 -34.38 -18.16 -18.95
C ASP A 370 -34.18 -19.27 -17.91
N HIS A 371 -32.96 -19.42 -17.40
CA HIS A 371 -32.58 -20.46 -16.43
C HIS A 371 -33.33 -20.29 -15.10
N PHE A 372 -33.35 -19.06 -14.58
CA PHE A 372 -34.06 -18.72 -13.34
C PHE A 372 -35.56 -18.47 -13.54
N LYS A 373 -36.07 -18.59 -14.78
CA LYS A 373 -37.49 -18.42 -15.14
C LYS A 373 -38.06 -17.07 -14.70
N MET A 374 -37.27 -16.02 -14.92
CA MET A 374 -37.62 -14.66 -14.55
C MET A 374 -38.77 -14.14 -15.40
N LYS A 375 -39.63 -13.31 -14.80
CA LYS A 375 -40.78 -12.71 -15.49
C LYS A 375 -40.62 -11.22 -15.65
N THR A 376 -40.10 -10.57 -14.62
CA THR A 376 -39.98 -9.12 -14.53
C THR A 376 -38.53 -8.68 -14.37
N LEU A 377 -38.22 -7.45 -14.75
CA LEU A 377 -36.90 -6.87 -14.53
C LEU A 377 -36.53 -6.84 -13.03
N ARG A 378 -37.53 -6.80 -12.14
CA ARG A 378 -37.38 -6.92 -10.67
C ARG A 378 -36.78 -8.26 -10.28
N ASP A 379 -37.22 -9.37 -10.87
CA ASP A 379 -36.66 -10.70 -10.58
C ASP A 379 -35.16 -10.74 -10.93
N TYR A 380 -34.79 -10.12 -12.06
CA TYR A 380 -33.40 -10.01 -12.51
C TYR A 380 -32.57 -9.07 -11.64
N HIS A 381 -33.12 -7.90 -11.29
CA HIS A 381 -32.52 -6.93 -10.38
C HIS A 381 -32.24 -7.54 -9.00
N ASP A 382 -33.20 -8.25 -8.42
CA ASP A 382 -33.06 -8.79 -7.07
C ASP A 382 -31.97 -9.88 -7.03
N LEU A 383 -31.89 -10.72 -8.08
CA LEU A 383 -30.79 -11.67 -8.22
C LEU A 383 -29.45 -10.94 -8.42
N TYR A 384 -29.40 -9.94 -9.31
CA TYR A 384 -28.19 -9.16 -9.59
C TYR A 384 -27.58 -8.57 -8.30
N LEU A 385 -28.41 -7.88 -7.52
CA LEU A 385 -28.01 -7.26 -6.26
C LEU A 385 -27.65 -8.31 -5.19
N GLU A 386 -28.38 -9.42 -5.09
CA GLU A 386 -28.02 -10.51 -4.18
C GLU A 386 -26.66 -11.09 -4.55
N THR A 387 -26.38 -11.29 -5.84
CA THR A 387 -25.10 -11.83 -6.30
C THR A 387 -23.93 -10.90 -6.00
N ASP A 388 -24.05 -9.60 -6.26
CA ASP A 388 -22.95 -8.65 -6.03
C ASP A 388 -22.59 -8.56 -4.54
N VAL A 389 -23.59 -8.51 -3.65
CA VAL A 389 -23.37 -8.50 -2.20
C VAL A 389 -22.74 -9.79 -1.69
N LEU A 390 -23.22 -10.95 -2.15
CA LEU A 390 -22.70 -12.24 -1.67
C LEU A 390 -21.30 -12.54 -2.25
N LEU A 391 -21.02 -12.15 -3.48
CA LEU A 391 -19.69 -12.23 -4.09
C LEU A 391 -18.70 -11.32 -3.38
N LEU A 392 -19.08 -10.07 -3.08
CA LEU A 392 -18.26 -9.16 -2.28
C LEU A 392 -17.93 -9.77 -0.91
N ALA A 393 -18.91 -10.41 -0.27
CA ALA A 393 -18.70 -11.09 1.00
C ALA A 393 -17.67 -12.22 0.88
N ASP A 394 -17.77 -13.11 -0.12
CA ASP A 394 -16.81 -14.19 -0.34
C ASP A 394 -15.40 -13.65 -0.67
N VAL A 395 -15.29 -12.63 -1.52
CA VAL A 395 -14.02 -11.98 -1.87
C VAL A 395 -13.34 -11.40 -0.64
N PHE A 396 -14.06 -10.60 0.15
CA PHE A 396 -13.47 -9.91 1.29
C PHE A 396 -13.21 -10.86 2.47
N GLU A 397 -14.07 -11.85 2.73
CA GLU A 397 -13.80 -12.90 3.74
C GLU A 397 -12.58 -13.75 3.36
N ASN A 398 -12.38 -14.04 2.06
CA ASN A 398 -11.18 -14.71 1.60
C ASN A 398 -9.92 -13.84 1.82
N PHE A 399 -10.02 -12.54 1.53
CA PHE A 399 -8.95 -11.59 1.82
C PHE A 399 -8.64 -11.50 3.32
N ARG A 400 -9.66 -11.45 4.18
CA ARG A 400 -9.52 -11.47 5.65
C ARG A 400 -8.76 -12.69 6.12
N ARG A 401 -9.16 -13.88 5.65
CA ARG A 401 -8.48 -15.15 5.98
C ARG A 401 -7.02 -15.14 5.52
N THR A 402 -6.76 -14.71 4.30
CA THR A 402 -5.38 -14.61 3.77
C THR A 402 -4.51 -13.69 4.62
N CYS A 403 -5.05 -12.54 5.05
CA CYS A 403 -4.33 -11.59 5.90
C CYS A 403 -4.12 -12.10 7.32
N LEU A 404 -5.11 -12.79 7.91
CA LEU A 404 -4.97 -13.44 9.21
C LEU A 404 -3.92 -14.55 9.16
N GLU A 405 -3.85 -15.34 8.10
CA GLU A 405 -2.85 -16.40 7.92
C GLU A 405 -1.45 -15.85 7.64
N SER A 406 -1.34 -14.76 6.87
CA SER A 406 -0.04 -14.22 6.42
C SER A 406 0.55 -13.18 7.38
N TYR A 407 -0.29 -12.30 7.92
CA TYR A 407 0.10 -11.14 8.72
C TYR A 407 -0.38 -11.22 10.16
N GLU A 408 -1.23 -12.20 10.50
CA GLU A 408 -1.92 -12.28 11.79
C GLU A 408 -2.64 -10.97 12.14
N LEU A 409 -3.21 -10.30 11.14
CA LEU A 409 -3.95 -9.06 11.27
C LEU A 409 -5.22 -9.19 10.44
N ASP A 410 -6.36 -8.81 11.03
CA ASP A 410 -7.62 -8.79 10.31
C ASP A 410 -7.81 -7.43 9.60
N PRO A 411 -7.92 -7.40 8.26
CA PRO A 411 -8.07 -6.17 7.50
C PRO A 411 -9.36 -5.42 7.85
N ALA A 412 -10.36 -6.08 8.44
CA ALA A 412 -11.61 -5.46 8.87
C ALA A 412 -11.45 -4.45 10.04
N HIS A 413 -10.27 -4.36 10.67
CA HIS A 413 -9.95 -3.27 11.62
C HIS A 413 -9.32 -2.04 10.96
N TYR A 414 -8.98 -2.11 9.68
CA TYR A 414 -8.26 -1.07 8.96
C TYR A 414 -9.16 -0.38 7.95
N MET A 415 -8.71 0.76 7.43
CA MET A 415 -9.45 1.54 6.43
C MET A 415 -8.93 1.29 5.01
N SER A 416 -7.69 0.83 4.87
CA SER A 416 -7.01 0.66 3.58
C SER A 416 -5.80 -0.28 3.66
N ALA A 417 -5.34 -0.76 2.51
CA ALA A 417 -4.14 -1.59 2.37
C ALA A 417 -2.85 -0.93 2.89
N PRO A 418 -2.59 0.38 2.71
CA PRO A 418 -1.42 1.02 3.29
C PRO A 418 -1.38 0.93 4.82
N GLY A 419 -2.51 1.16 5.50
CA GLY A 419 -2.59 1.07 6.96
C GLY A 419 -2.35 -0.36 7.46
N LEU A 420 -2.96 -1.34 6.79
CA LEU A 420 -2.74 -2.76 7.07
C LEU A 420 -1.27 -3.16 6.84
N SER A 421 -0.71 -2.78 5.68
CA SER A 421 0.67 -3.10 5.29
C SER A 421 1.68 -2.50 6.26
N TRP A 422 1.43 -1.28 6.75
CA TRP A 422 2.29 -0.62 7.72
C TRP A 422 2.34 -1.38 9.05
N ASP A 423 1.17 -1.74 9.60
CA ASP A 423 1.10 -2.52 10.83
C ASP A 423 1.63 -3.95 10.64
N ALA A 424 1.38 -4.58 9.48
CA ALA A 424 1.93 -5.88 9.14
C ALA A 424 3.46 -5.86 9.10
N PHE A 425 4.04 -4.82 8.48
CA PHE A 425 5.48 -4.61 8.44
C PHE A 425 6.06 -4.45 9.85
N LEU A 426 5.50 -3.56 10.67
CA LEU A 426 5.97 -3.36 12.05
C LEU A 426 5.83 -4.63 12.90
N LYS A 427 4.74 -5.38 12.73
CA LYS A 427 4.49 -6.62 13.47
C LYS A 427 5.45 -7.74 13.07
N GLN A 428 5.64 -7.97 11.77
CA GLN A 428 6.49 -9.04 11.26
C GLN A 428 7.98 -8.77 11.44
N SER A 429 8.40 -7.52 11.29
CA SER A 429 9.81 -7.15 11.49
C SER A 429 10.19 -7.11 12.98
N GLY A 430 9.25 -6.73 13.86
CA GLY A 430 9.53 -6.50 15.27
C GLY A 430 10.43 -5.28 15.53
N GLU A 431 10.73 -4.49 14.48
CA GLU A 431 11.65 -3.37 14.53
C GLU A 431 11.00 -2.12 15.15
N GLU A 432 11.82 -1.33 15.84
CA GLU A 432 11.42 -0.01 16.33
C GLU A 432 12.08 1.08 15.49
N ILE A 433 11.28 1.83 14.74
CA ILE A 433 11.77 2.84 13.79
C ILE A 433 11.82 4.20 14.48
N GLU A 434 13.01 4.78 14.58
CA GLU A 434 13.17 6.14 15.09
C GLU A 434 12.58 7.17 14.13
N LEU A 435 11.81 8.10 14.69
CA LEU A 435 11.22 9.21 13.95
C LEU A 435 12.25 10.30 13.70
N VAL A 436 12.11 10.97 12.55
CA VAL A 436 12.92 12.13 12.18
C VAL A 436 12.67 13.26 13.19
N SER A 437 13.65 13.51 14.05
CA SER A 437 13.65 14.56 15.06
C SER A 437 14.55 15.75 14.69
N ASP A 438 15.29 15.61 13.59
CA ASP A 438 16.21 16.62 13.07
C ASP A 438 15.60 17.34 11.85
N MET A 439 15.71 18.66 11.85
CA MET A 439 15.13 19.51 10.80
C MET A 439 15.86 19.36 9.47
N ASP A 440 17.18 19.18 9.46
CA ASP A 440 17.95 19.05 8.23
C ASP A 440 17.63 17.73 7.53
N MET A 441 17.48 16.64 8.30
CA MET A 441 16.99 15.36 7.79
C MET A 441 15.57 15.47 7.22
N PHE A 442 14.65 16.14 7.92
CA PHE A 442 13.29 16.36 7.43
C PHE A 442 13.28 17.10 6.10
N GLN A 443 13.99 18.23 6.02
CA GLN A 443 14.10 19.02 4.79
C GLN A 443 14.78 18.25 3.65
N PHE A 444 15.74 17.39 3.95
CA PHE A 444 16.37 16.53 2.95
C PHE A 444 15.33 15.58 2.30
N PHE A 445 14.50 14.91 3.10
CA PHE A 445 13.45 14.04 2.57
C PHE A 445 12.41 14.81 1.78
N GLU A 446 11.95 15.95 2.29
CA GLU A 446 10.96 16.78 1.63
C GLU A 446 11.45 17.27 0.26
N LYS A 447 12.64 17.86 0.20
CA LYS A 447 13.27 18.28 -1.07
C LYS A 447 13.42 17.10 -2.04
N GLY A 448 13.82 15.93 -1.53
CA GLY A 448 13.91 14.72 -2.33
C GLY A 448 12.58 14.31 -2.95
N MET A 449 11.48 14.35 -2.19
CA MET A 449 10.13 14.07 -2.69
C MET A 449 9.68 15.11 -3.72
N SER A 450 9.89 16.40 -3.45
CA SER A 450 9.52 17.48 -4.39
C SER A 450 10.23 17.34 -5.74
N ILE A 451 11.51 16.96 -5.75
CA ILE A 451 12.26 16.73 -7.00
C ILE A 451 11.62 15.61 -7.84
N LEU A 452 11.15 14.54 -7.21
CA LEU A 452 10.49 13.44 -7.91
C LEU A 452 9.14 13.86 -8.51
N ASP A 453 8.37 14.68 -7.81
CA ASP A 453 7.08 15.18 -8.33
C ASP A 453 7.27 16.22 -9.44
N LEU A 454 8.32 17.07 -9.34
CA LEU A 454 8.73 17.93 -10.44
C LEU A 454 9.18 17.14 -11.66
N SER A 455 9.95 16.05 -11.47
CA SER A 455 10.33 15.14 -12.55
C SER A 455 9.11 14.60 -13.28
N LYS A 456 8.11 14.05 -12.55
CA LYS A 456 6.85 13.56 -13.15
C LYS A 456 6.13 14.63 -13.95
N THR A 457 6.12 15.87 -13.44
CA THR A 457 5.44 17.00 -14.11
C THR A 457 6.10 17.31 -15.44
N LEU A 458 7.44 17.38 -15.48
CA LEU A 458 8.20 17.58 -16.72
C LEU A 458 8.01 16.43 -17.71
N MET A 459 7.97 15.19 -17.21
CA MET A 459 7.75 13.99 -18.02
C MET A 459 6.35 13.97 -18.65
N TYR A 460 5.31 14.35 -17.89
CA TYR A 460 3.95 14.47 -18.42
C TYR A 460 3.79 15.64 -19.39
N ASP A 461 4.39 16.80 -19.09
CA ASP A 461 4.40 17.93 -20.00
C ASP A 461 5.03 17.54 -21.34
N PHE A 462 6.20 16.90 -21.31
CA PHE A 462 6.86 16.43 -22.52
C PHE A 462 6.01 15.39 -23.28
N HIS A 463 5.37 14.45 -22.57
CA HIS A 463 4.51 13.46 -23.21
C HIS A 463 3.29 14.10 -23.91
N TYR A 464 2.52 14.91 -23.19
CA TYR A 464 1.25 15.44 -23.68
C TYR A 464 1.42 16.67 -24.58
N ASN A 465 2.34 17.58 -24.24
CA ASN A 465 2.53 18.84 -24.94
C ASN A 465 3.60 18.80 -26.03
N THR A 466 4.47 17.79 -26.07
CA THR A 466 5.47 17.62 -27.14
C THR A 466 5.17 16.39 -27.99
N ILE A 467 5.30 15.18 -27.43
CA ILE A 467 5.18 13.95 -28.22
C ILE A 467 3.76 13.74 -28.76
N LYS A 468 2.73 13.89 -27.93
CA LYS A 468 1.34 13.69 -28.37
C LYS A 468 0.86 14.76 -29.36
N LYS A 469 1.38 15.98 -29.29
CA LYS A 469 1.05 17.03 -30.26
C LYS A 469 1.71 16.81 -31.63
N GLU A 470 2.98 16.42 -31.64
CA GLU A 470 3.72 16.22 -32.89
C GLU A 470 3.33 14.91 -33.59
N TYR A 471 3.12 13.82 -32.84
CA TYR A 471 2.88 12.49 -33.43
C TYR A 471 1.43 11.98 -33.28
N GLY A 472 0.61 12.51 -32.38
CA GLY A 472 -0.78 12.06 -32.19
C GLY A 472 -0.91 10.54 -32.02
N ASN A 473 -1.69 9.91 -32.90
CA ASN A 473 -1.91 8.45 -32.95
C ASN A 473 -0.70 7.65 -33.47
N ASN A 474 0.29 8.32 -34.05
CA ASN A 474 1.56 7.71 -34.50
C ASN A 474 2.57 7.54 -33.35
N SER A 475 2.18 7.87 -32.12
CA SER A 475 2.99 7.62 -30.92
C SER A 475 2.30 6.64 -29.95
N ARG A 476 3.03 5.62 -29.54
CA ARG A 476 2.65 4.72 -28.46
C ARG A 476 3.72 4.72 -27.37
N LEU A 477 3.33 5.06 -26.15
CA LEU A 477 4.20 4.94 -24.98
C LEU A 477 4.30 3.45 -24.60
N LEU A 478 5.50 2.87 -24.71
CA LEU A 478 5.74 1.45 -24.42
C LEU A 478 6.10 1.22 -22.96
N PHE A 479 6.85 2.15 -22.37
CA PHE A 479 7.35 2.05 -21.00
C PHE A 479 7.62 3.44 -20.43
N THR A 480 7.49 3.56 -19.11
CA THR A 480 7.86 4.74 -18.33
C THR A 480 8.43 4.32 -16.98
N ASP A 481 9.46 5.03 -16.52
CA ASP A 481 9.96 5.02 -15.14
C ASP A 481 9.96 6.47 -14.61
N THR A 482 10.50 6.66 -13.41
CA THR A 482 10.54 7.93 -12.69
C THR A 482 11.22 9.08 -13.48
N ASP A 483 12.14 8.74 -14.38
CA ASP A 483 12.98 9.67 -15.14
C ASP A 483 13.21 9.26 -16.62
N SER A 484 12.49 8.26 -17.13
CA SER A 484 12.68 7.76 -18.51
C SER A 484 11.37 7.39 -19.22
N LEU A 485 11.34 7.57 -20.55
CA LEU A 485 10.21 7.25 -21.43
C LEU A 485 10.73 6.42 -22.61
N MET A 486 10.00 5.37 -22.98
CA MET A 486 10.24 4.59 -24.19
C MET A 486 9.03 4.70 -25.11
N TYR A 487 9.26 5.12 -26.35
CA TYR A 487 8.22 5.30 -27.35
C TYR A 487 8.40 4.38 -28.55
N GLU A 488 7.29 3.89 -29.07
CA GLU A 488 7.17 3.48 -30.48
C GLU A 488 6.61 4.67 -31.25
N LEU A 489 7.38 5.16 -32.22
CA LEU A 489 7.01 6.29 -33.07
C LEU A 489 6.96 5.84 -34.52
N LYS A 490 5.91 6.25 -35.25
CA LYS A 490 5.82 6.08 -36.70
C LYS A 490 6.12 7.42 -37.38
N THR A 491 7.28 7.53 -38.00
CA THR A 491 7.74 8.70 -38.76
C THR A 491 8.75 8.28 -39.81
N ASP A 492 9.08 9.17 -40.75
CA ASP A 492 10.09 8.95 -41.78
C ASP A 492 11.51 9.01 -41.21
N ASP A 493 11.79 10.01 -40.35
CA ASP A 493 13.06 10.17 -39.65
C ASP A 493 12.88 10.84 -38.28
N VAL A 494 13.04 10.05 -37.22
CA VAL A 494 12.84 10.49 -35.83
C VAL A 494 13.87 11.54 -35.38
N TYR A 495 15.10 11.51 -35.92
CA TYR A 495 16.15 12.42 -35.48
C TYR A 495 16.03 13.79 -36.12
N GLU A 496 15.56 13.85 -37.36
CA GLU A 496 15.16 15.13 -37.98
C GLU A 496 13.98 15.77 -37.24
N ASP A 497 13.01 14.97 -36.81
CA ASP A 497 11.89 15.47 -36.01
C ASP A 497 12.36 15.95 -34.63
N PHE A 498 13.24 15.20 -33.96
CA PHE A 498 13.82 15.60 -32.68
C PHE A 498 14.65 16.88 -32.80
N LYS A 499 15.38 17.07 -33.90
CA LYS A 499 16.09 18.32 -34.18
C LYS A 499 15.12 19.50 -34.29
N LYS A 500 14.04 19.39 -35.07
CA LYS A 500 13.02 20.45 -35.18
C LYS A 500 12.36 20.77 -33.84
N ILE A 501 12.03 19.74 -33.05
CA ILE A 501 11.48 19.90 -31.70
C ILE A 501 12.49 20.63 -30.80
N GLY A 502 13.77 20.24 -30.88
CA GLY A 502 14.88 20.84 -30.15
C GLY A 502 15.09 22.31 -30.46
N GLU A 503 15.06 22.69 -31.73
CA GLU A 503 15.19 24.08 -32.18
C GLU A 503 14.03 24.95 -31.68
N LYS A 504 12.81 24.38 -31.60
CA LYS A 504 11.62 25.11 -31.12
C LYS A 504 11.56 25.22 -29.59
N GLN A 505 11.86 24.15 -28.87
CA GLN A 505 11.57 24.02 -27.44
C GLN A 505 12.83 24.04 -26.55
N ASN A 506 14.02 23.98 -27.14
CA ASN A 506 15.30 23.90 -26.44
C ASN A 506 15.30 22.81 -25.34
N CYS A 507 14.76 21.63 -25.63
CA CYS A 507 14.46 20.59 -24.64
C CYS A 507 15.50 19.48 -24.54
N TRP A 508 16.49 19.42 -25.44
CA TRP A 508 17.44 18.30 -25.53
C TRP A 508 18.84 18.60 -24.97
N ASP A 509 19.39 17.63 -24.26
CA ASP A 509 20.82 17.47 -23.98
C ASP A 509 21.42 16.46 -24.97
N ASN A 510 22.02 16.96 -26.05
CA ASN A 510 22.66 16.16 -27.10
C ASN A 510 24.17 15.97 -26.85
N SER A 511 24.64 16.13 -25.62
CA SER A 511 26.08 16.10 -25.33
C SER A 511 26.70 14.70 -25.36
N ASP A 512 25.88 13.66 -25.46
CA ASP A 512 26.28 12.25 -25.56
C ASP A 512 26.30 11.73 -27.02
N TYR A 513 25.82 12.51 -28.00
CA TYR A 513 25.91 12.13 -29.41
C TYR A 513 27.39 12.07 -29.88
N PRO A 514 27.71 11.27 -30.91
CA PRO A 514 29.03 11.28 -31.54
C PRO A 514 29.42 12.70 -31.99
N LYS A 515 30.68 13.11 -31.78
CA LYS A 515 31.12 14.50 -32.05
C LYS A 515 31.03 14.90 -33.53
N ASP A 516 31.04 13.91 -34.41
CA ASP A 516 30.87 13.99 -35.85
C ASP A 516 29.40 14.00 -36.28
N SER A 517 28.46 13.74 -35.36
CA SER A 517 27.03 13.82 -35.61
C SER A 517 26.57 15.27 -35.84
N PRO A 518 25.68 15.52 -36.81
CA PRO A 518 25.07 16.85 -37.00
C PRO A 518 24.20 17.29 -35.82
N TYR A 519 23.85 16.38 -34.90
CA TYR A 519 22.99 16.64 -33.75
C TYR A 519 23.77 16.94 -32.45
N TYR A 520 25.09 16.75 -32.44
CA TYR A 520 25.92 16.94 -31.24
C TYR A 520 25.98 18.41 -30.80
N SER A 521 25.68 18.65 -29.51
CA SER A 521 25.77 19.97 -28.90
C SER A 521 26.02 19.87 -27.40
N THR A 522 26.89 20.73 -26.87
CA THR A 522 27.16 20.83 -25.42
C THR A 522 26.34 21.94 -24.75
N HIS A 523 25.44 22.60 -25.46
CA HIS A 523 24.70 23.77 -24.95
C HIS A 523 23.90 23.47 -23.68
N ASN A 524 23.22 22.31 -23.63
CA ASN A 524 22.35 21.89 -22.53
C ASN A 524 22.97 20.81 -21.63
N LYS A 525 24.29 20.61 -21.68
CA LYS A 525 24.96 19.53 -20.96
C LYS A 525 24.67 19.59 -19.46
N LYS A 526 23.96 18.59 -18.93
CA LYS A 526 23.56 18.47 -17.51
C LYS A 526 22.70 19.63 -16.98
N VAL A 527 21.98 20.32 -17.85
CA VAL A 527 20.98 21.31 -17.42
C VAL A 527 19.73 20.57 -16.93
N ILE A 528 19.22 20.95 -15.75
CA ILE A 528 18.06 20.30 -15.13
C ILE A 528 16.82 20.46 -16.01
N GLY A 529 16.03 19.39 -16.13
CA GLY A 529 14.77 19.36 -16.90
C GLY A 529 14.95 19.25 -18.40
N LYS A 530 16.14 18.92 -18.88
CA LYS A 530 16.41 18.59 -20.29
C LYS A 530 16.43 17.08 -20.49
N PHE A 531 15.94 16.64 -21.64
CA PHE A 531 15.86 15.24 -22.02
C PHE A 531 17.10 14.83 -22.81
N LYS A 532 17.56 13.61 -22.61
CA LYS A 532 18.66 13.02 -23.38
C LYS A 532 18.16 11.78 -24.12
N ASP A 533 18.74 11.50 -25.27
CA ASP A 533 18.56 10.21 -25.95
C ASP A 533 19.57 9.20 -25.40
N GLU A 534 19.08 8.14 -24.75
CA GLU A 534 19.94 7.07 -24.21
C GLU A 534 20.50 6.14 -25.31
N ALA A 535 19.98 6.21 -26.53
CA ALA A 535 20.46 5.42 -27.66
C ALA A 535 21.58 6.13 -28.46
N GLU A 536 21.97 7.36 -28.06
CA GLU A 536 23.06 8.15 -28.64
C GLU A 536 22.88 8.39 -30.15
N GLY A 537 21.65 8.55 -30.62
CA GLY A 537 21.35 8.79 -32.03
C GLY A 537 21.24 7.54 -32.89
N VAL A 538 21.20 6.33 -32.30
CA VAL A 538 21.03 5.08 -33.03
C VAL A 538 19.61 4.54 -32.83
N PRO A 539 18.80 4.35 -33.89
CA PRO A 539 17.42 3.86 -33.76
C PRO A 539 17.32 2.57 -32.94
N ILE A 540 16.34 2.50 -32.05
CA ILE A 540 15.94 1.27 -31.36
C ILE A 540 14.96 0.53 -32.28
N ILE A 541 15.32 -0.67 -32.69
CA ILE A 541 14.55 -1.49 -33.64
C ILE A 541 13.64 -2.51 -32.93
N GLU A 542 14.02 -2.92 -31.72
CA GLU A 542 13.27 -3.90 -30.93
C GLU A 542 13.23 -3.49 -29.46
N PHE A 543 12.07 -3.67 -28.82
CA PHE A 543 11.87 -3.42 -27.40
C PHE A 543 10.98 -4.51 -26.78
N VAL A 544 11.38 -4.98 -25.60
CA VAL A 544 10.59 -5.90 -24.78
C VAL A 544 10.55 -5.39 -23.34
N GLY A 545 9.35 -5.01 -22.88
CA GLY A 545 9.08 -4.65 -21.49
C GLY A 545 8.23 -5.72 -20.82
N LEU A 546 8.76 -6.41 -19.81
CA LEU A 546 8.04 -7.50 -19.13
C LEU A 546 7.33 -7.02 -17.86
N ARG A 547 8.02 -6.20 -17.04
CA ARG A 547 7.54 -5.62 -15.78
C ARG A 547 8.29 -4.32 -15.48
N SER A 548 7.83 -3.55 -14.49
CA SER A 548 8.57 -2.40 -13.97
C SER A 548 10.03 -2.81 -13.66
N LYS A 549 10.99 -2.02 -14.14
CA LYS A 549 12.44 -2.23 -13.98
C LYS A 549 13.02 -3.49 -14.65
N MET A 550 12.27 -4.13 -15.56
CA MET A 550 12.70 -5.31 -16.32
C MET A 550 12.35 -5.19 -17.81
N TYR A 551 13.34 -4.79 -18.60
CA TYR A 551 13.20 -4.54 -20.04
C TYR A 551 14.52 -4.74 -20.80
N SER A 552 14.41 -4.96 -22.10
CA SER A 552 15.53 -5.06 -23.03
C SER A 552 15.19 -4.35 -24.33
N TYR A 553 16.21 -3.79 -24.99
CA TYR A 553 16.07 -3.20 -26.32
C TYR A 553 17.31 -3.40 -27.17
N VAL A 554 17.11 -3.46 -28.48
CA VAL A 554 18.16 -3.64 -29.48
C VAL A 554 18.18 -2.42 -30.41
N LYS A 555 19.38 -1.92 -30.66
CA LYS A 555 19.68 -0.80 -31.57
C LYS A 555 20.01 -1.34 -32.95
N GLU A 556 19.79 -0.54 -33.99
CA GLU A 556 20.02 -0.91 -35.38
C GLU A 556 21.45 -1.42 -35.66
N ASN A 557 22.45 -0.86 -34.97
CA ASN A 557 23.85 -1.26 -35.11
C ASN A 557 24.21 -2.55 -34.35
N GLY A 558 23.23 -3.29 -33.83
CA GLY A 558 23.43 -4.53 -33.06
C GLY A 558 23.83 -4.32 -31.59
N GLY A 559 23.99 -3.07 -31.15
CA GLY A 559 24.10 -2.74 -29.72
C GLY A 559 22.74 -2.83 -29.02
N GLY A 560 22.71 -2.65 -27.70
CA GLY A 560 21.44 -2.71 -26.96
C GLY A 560 21.63 -2.38 -25.49
N GLY A 561 20.51 -2.19 -24.79
CA GLY A 561 20.50 -2.03 -23.35
C GLY A 561 19.59 -3.08 -22.73
N MET A 562 20.09 -3.74 -21.70
CA MET A 562 19.30 -4.66 -20.88
C MET A 562 19.31 -4.15 -19.46
N THR A 563 18.12 -3.93 -18.91
CA THR A 563 17.96 -3.56 -17.50
C THR A 563 17.09 -4.62 -16.83
N ALA A 564 17.71 -5.34 -15.91
CA ALA A 564 17.03 -6.20 -14.96
C ALA A 564 17.47 -5.75 -13.56
N LYS A 565 17.02 -4.56 -13.17
CA LYS A 565 17.34 -4.00 -11.84
C LYS A 565 16.58 -4.81 -10.79
N GLY A 566 17.33 -5.47 -9.91
CA GLY A 566 16.81 -6.39 -8.89
C GLY A 566 17.17 -7.86 -9.14
N THR A 567 17.67 -8.24 -10.31
CA THR A 567 18.22 -9.58 -10.56
C THR A 567 19.74 -9.54 -10.52
N GLY A 568 20.37 -10.45 -9.77
CA GLY A 568 21.83 -10.50 -9.62
C GLY A 568 22.57 -10.62 -10.97
N SER A 569 23.79 -10.07 -11.04
CA SER A 569 24.65 -9.91 -12.23
C SER A 569 25.23 -11.22 -12.80
N SER A 570 24.47 -12.31 -12.74
CA SER A 570 24.75 -13.58 -13.39
C SER A 570 23.42 -14.22 -13.78
N ILE A 571 23.00 -13.93 -15.01
CA ILE A 571 22.29 -14.85 -15.91
C ILE A 571 20.90 -15.37 -15.45
N PHE A 572 19.91 -14.87 -16.22
CA PHE A 572 18.62 -15.43 -16.67
C PHE A 572 17.44 -15.64 -15.71
N LEU A 573 16.67 -14.54 -15.62
CA LEU A 573 15.23 -14.35 -15.89
C LEU A 573 14.24 -15.46 -15.51
N LEU A 574 13.25 -15.02 -14.73
CA LEU A 574 12.49 -15.79 -13.76
C LEU A 574 10.96 -15.76 -13.98
N GLY A 575 10.28 -16.92 -14.05
CA GLY A 575 8.99 -17.16 -13.35
C GLY A 575 7.66 -17.23 -14.16
N PRO A 576 6.67 -18.04 -13.71
CA PRO A 576 5.41 -18.34 -14.42
C PRO A 576 4.22 -17.44 -14.02
N LYS A 577 3.12 -17.57 -14.78
CA LYS A 577 1.75 -17.03 -14.60
C LYS A 577 1.45 -15.68 -15.27
N ARG A 578 1.46 -15.69 -16.61
CA ARG A 578 0.40 -15.06 -17.41
C ARG A 578 0.00 -16.10 -18.47
N ARG A 579 -1.29 -16.25 -18.78
CA ARG A 579 -1.69 -16.83 -20.06
C ARG A 579 -1.26 -15.80 -21.11
N VAL A 580 -0.05 -15.97 -21.56
CA VAL A 580 0.54 -15.25 -22.68
C VAL A 580 0.10 -16.03 -23.92
N SER A 581 -0.38 -15.33 -24.94
CA SER A 581 -0.82 -15.96 -26.18
C SER A 581 0.36 -16.76 -26.77
N GLY A 582 0.08 -17.87 -27.49
CA GLY A 582 1.12 -18.85 -27.89
C GLY A 582 2.33 -18.27 -28.64
N LEU A 583 2.19 -17.10 -29.28
CA LEU A 583 3.29 -16.43 -29.99
C LEU A 583 4.28 -15.71 -29.05
N GLU A 584 3.78 -15.04 -28.01
CA GLU A 584 4.56 -14.16 -27.13
C GLU A 584 5.42 -14.95 -26.12
N THR A 585 4.97 -16.15 -25.72
CA THR A 585 5.77 -17.07 -24.87
C THR A 585 6.96 -17.64 -25.64
N SER A 586 6.79 -17.84 -26.95
CA SER A 586 7.83 -18.34 -27.85
C SER A 586 8.99 -17.35 -27.95
N VAL A 587 8.70 -16.05 -28.02
CA VAL A 587 9.71 -14.97 -28.11
C VAL A 587 10.48 -14.79 -26.80
N ALA A 588 9.81 -14.88 -25.65
CA ALA A 588 10.49 -14.80 -24.34
C ALA A 588 11.41 -16.00 -24.07
N ILE A 589 11.03 -17.19 -24.55
CA ILE A 589 11.86 -18.41 -24.49
C ILE A 589 13.04 -18.31 -25.45
N LEU A 590 12.82 -17.78 -26.66
CA LEU A 590 13.88 -17.52 -27.65
C LEU A 590 14.96 -16.58 -27.10
N LEU A 591 14.58 -15.49 -26.44
CA LEU A 591 15.52 -14.53 -25.84
C LEU A 591 16.35 -15.12 -24.69
N VAL A 592 15.76 -16.01 -23.87
CA VAL A 592 16.49 -16.68 -22.78
C VAL A 592 17.46 -17.74 -23.32
N LEU A 593 17.08 -18.46 -24.37
CA LEU A 593 17.93 -19.49 -24.99
C LEU A 593 19.09 -18.91 -25.79
N ASP A 594 18.88 -17.82 -26.52
CA ASP A 594 19.90 -17.17 -27.34
C ASP A 594 20.98 -16.49 -26.48
N ASN A 595 20.58 -15.90 -25.34
CA ASN A 595 21.52 -15.31 -24.40
C ASN A 595 22.27 -16.36 -23.52
N ALA A 596 21.78 -17.61 -23.44
CA ALA A 596 22.41 -18.68 -22.66
C ALA A 596 23.34 -19.59 -23.50
N ASP A 597 23.53 -19.29 -24.79
CA ASP A 597 24.34 -20.08 -25.75
C ASP A 597 23.90 -21.57 -25.82
N VAL A 598 22.61 -21.83 -25.58
CA VAL A 598 22.03 -23.18 -25.61
C VAL A 598 21.57 -23.47 -27.03
N LYS A 599 22.37 -24.25 -27.78
CA LYS A 599 22.00 -24.76 -29.11
C LYS A 599 20.91 -25.84 -29.01
N CYS A 600 19.66 -25.44 -28.86
CA CYS A 600 18.51 -26.36 -28.90
C CYS A 600 17.49 -25.90 -29.96
N PRO A 601 17.10 -26.76 -30.93
CA PRO A 601 16.07 -26.41 -31.92
C PRO A 601 14.70 -26.20 -31.25
N CYS A 602 14.09 -25.03 -31.44
CA CYS A 602 12.81 -24.65 -30.83
C CYS A 602 11.65 -25.63 -31.10
N THR A 603 11.71 -26.36 -32.22
CA THR A 603 10.71 -27.36 -32.60
C THR A 603 10.67 -28.56 -31.65
N GLU A 604 11.81 -28.96 -31.10
CA GLU A 604 11.91 -30.12 -30.20
C GLU A 604 11.34 -29.82 -28.81
N VAL A 605 11.60 -28.62 -28.27
CA VAL A 605 11.08 -28.20 -26.96
C VAL A 605 9.56 -28.07 -26.96
N VAL A 606 9.00 -27.51 -28.04
CA VAL A 606 7.55 -27.36 -28.19
C VAL A 606 6.88 -28.73 -28.34
N ALA A 607 7.49 -29.66 -29.07
CA ALA A 607 6.98 -31.03 -29.18
C ALA A 607 7.04 -31.77 -27.83
N GLU A 608 8.16 -31.66 -27.11
CA GLU A 608 8.31 -32.23 -25.76
C GLU A 608 7.29 -31.66 -24.77
N TRP A 609 7.00 -30.35 -24.82
CA TRP A 609 6.02 -29.71 -23.95
C TRP A 609 4.60 -30.24 -24.17
N HIS A 610 4.16 -30.37 -25.42
CA HIS A 610 2.83 -30.91 -25.72
C HIS A 610 2.70 -32.38 -25.30
N ASP A 611 3.75 -33.19 -25.50
CA ASP A 611 3.76 -34.59 -25.08
C ASP A 611 3.80 -34.73 -23.54
N LEU A 612 4.57 -33.88 -22.85
CA LEU A 612 4.60 -33.82 -21.37
C LEU A 612 3.25 -33.41 -20.80
N LEU A 613 2.59 -32.40 -21.38
CA LEU A 613 1.25 -31.98 -20.95
C LEU A 613 0.24 -33.11 -21.11
N THR A 614 0.28 -33.81 -22.25
CA THR A 614 -0.57 -34.97 -22.51
C THR A 614 -0.34 -36.07 -21.48
N TYR A 615 0.92 -36.35 -21.14
CA TYR A 615 1.27 -37.30 -20.09
C TYR A 615 0.75 -36.88 -18.72
N ILE A 616 0.96 -35.62 -18.32
CA ILE A 616 0.51 -35.09 -17.03
C ILE A 616 -1.02 -35.16 -16.90
N ILE A 617 -1.74 -34.72 -17.94
CA ILE A 617 -3.21 -34.67 -17.92
C ILE A 617 -3.80 -36.09 -17.87
N ASN A 618 -3.30 -37.01 -18.70
CA ASN A 618 -3.88 -38.33 -18.84
C ASN A 618 -3.46 -39.30 -17.73
N TYR A 619 -2.21 -39.22 -17.26
CA TYR A 619 -1.64 -40.20 -16.33
C TYR A 619 -1.44 -39.67 -14.91
N LEU A 620 -1.09 -38.40 -14.73
CA LEU A 620 -0.83 -37.82 -13.40
C LEU A 620 -2.05 -37.12 -12.79
N GLN A 621 -3.10 -36.86 -13.57
CA GLN A 621 -4.40 -36.31 -13.13
C GLN A 621 -4.25 -35.18 -12.09
N PRO A 622 -3.64 -34.04 -12.44
CA PRO A 622 -3.27 -32.98 -11.49
C PRO A 622 -4.46 -32.42 -10.68
N ASN A 623 -5.70 -32.54 -11.16
CA ASN A 623 -6.88 -32.11 -10.41
C ASN A 623 -7.16 -32.95 -9.13
N LYS A 624 -6.47 -34.08 -8.94
CA LYS A 624 -6.57 -34.92 -7.72
C LYS A 624 -5.41 -34.72 -6.75
N HIS A 625 -4.35 -34.01 -7.13
CA HIS A 625 -3.13 -33.85 -6.33
C HIS A 625 -2.57 -32.42 -6.38
N ASN A 626 -2.02 -31.94 -5.26
CA ASN A 626 -1.35 -30.63 -5.20
C ASN A 626 -0.27 -30.53 -6.30
N TYR A 627 -0.25 -29.42 -7.05
CA TYR A 627 0.69 -29.14 -8.14
C TYR A 627 2.16 -29.40 -7.77
N LYS A 628 2.56 -29.15 -6.51
CA LYS A 628 3.91 -29.44 -6.00
C LYS A 628 4.24 -30.93 -6.04
N LYS A 629 3.27 -31.79 -5.73
CA LYS A 629 3.43 -33.25 -5.78
C LYS A 629 3.57 -33.74 -7.23
N THR A 630 2.79 -33.18 -8.16
CA THR A 630 2.88 -33.51 -9.59
C THR A 630 4.27 -33.25 -10.14
N TRP A 631 4.82 -32.06 -9.91
CA TRP A 631 6.19 -31.74 -10.34
C TRP A 631 7.24 -32.61 -9.66
N LYS A 632 7.07 -32.91 -8.36
CA LYS A 632 7.95 -33.84 -7.65
C LYS A 632 7.97 -35.24 -8.31
N PHE A 633 6.82 -35.77 -8.74
CA PHE A 633 6.77 -37.05 -9.45
C PHE A 633 7.47 -36.99 -10.81
N VAL A 634 7.28 -35.90 -11.56
CA VAL A 634 7.94 -35.70 -12.85
C VAL A 634 9.47 -35.62 -12.69
N PHE A 635 9.98 -34.83 -11.72
CA PHE A 635 11.42 -34.67 -11.51
C PHE A 635 12.10 -35.87 -10.83
N LEU A 636 11.36 -36.72 -10.11
CA LEU A 636 11.90 -37.96 -9.54
C LEU A 636 11.84 -39.13 -10.52
N SER A 637 11.05 -39.03 -11.60
CA SER A 637 10.95 -40.07 -12.63
C SER A 637 12.15 -40.03 -13.56
N SER A 638 12.94 -41.11 -13.55
CA SER A 638 14.04 -41.32 -14.50
C SER A 638 13.53 -41.37 -15.95
N TYR A 639 12.35 -41.93 -16.18
CA TYR A 639 11.70 -41.97 -17.49
C TYR A 639 11.38 -40.55 -18.01
N ALA A 640 10.77 -39.71 -17.17
CA ALA A 640 10.42 -38.35 -17.55
C ALA A 640 11.67 -37.52 -17.86
N LYS A 641 12.71 -37.63 -17.01
CA LYS A 641 14.01 -36.96 -17.22
C LYS A 641 14.71 -37.36 -18.51
N SER A 642 14.55 -38.61 -18.96
CA SER A 642 15.09 -39.05 -20.25
C SER A 642 14.26 -38.61 -21.45
N LYS A 643 12.93 -38.58 -21.32
CA LYS A 643 12.01 -38.36 -22.45
C LYS A 643 11.79 -36.88 -22.77
N TRP A 644 11.75 -36.04 -21.74
CA TRP A 644 11.45 -34.61 -21.84
C TRP A 644 12.63 -33.79 -21.32
N LYS A 645 13.84 -34.17 -21.73
CA LYS A 645 15.07 -33.63 -21.18
C LYS A 645 15.16 -32.12 -21.36
N ASN A 646 14.83 -31.61 -22.55
CA ASN A 646 15.00 -30.20 -22.86
C ASN A 646 13.99 -29.34 -22.10
N ILE A 647 12.72 -29.75 -22.11
CA ILE A 647 11.67 -29.01 -21.39
C ILE A 647 11.80 -29.15 -19.87
N LEU A 648 12.22 -30.30 -19.33
CA LEU A 648 12.42 -30.44 -17.89
C LEU A 648 13.66 -29.70 -17.40
N THR A 649 14.71 -29.59 -18.21
CA THR A 649 15.84 -28.70 -17.91
C THR A 649 15.35 -27.25 -17.85
N LEU A 650 14.51 -26.83 -18.80
CA LEU A 650 13.89 -25.51 -18.78
C LEU A 650 13.00 -25.29 -17.55
N VAL A 651 12.19 -26.28 -17.16
CA VAL A 651 11.33 -26.18 -15.97
C VAL A 651 12.14 -26.19 -14.67
N GLU A 652 13.22 -26.95 -14.60
CA GLU A 652 14.13 -26.98 -13.44
C GLU A 652 14.83 -25.63 -13.25
N LEU A 653 15.26 -25.00 -14.36
CA LEU A 653 15.70 -23.62 -14.37
C LEU A 653 14.56 -22.70 -13.86
N LEU A 654 13.34 -22.84 -14.39
CA LEU A 654 12.14 -22.09 -13.97
C LEU A 654 11.77 -22.21 -12.48
N PHE A 655 12.16 -23.30 -11.79
CA PHE A 655 11.93 -23.48 -10.36
C PHE A 655 13.11 -23.06 -9.47
N SER A 656 14.31 -22.93 -10.04
CA SER A 656 15.51 -22.43 -9.33
C SER A 656 15.51 -20.90 -9.17
N ILE A 657 14.43 -20.30 -9.63
CA ILE A 657 14.15 -18.89 -9.82
C ILE A 657 13.51 -18.29 -8.55
N PRO A 658 14.15 -17.38 -7.80
CA PRO A 658 13.54 -16.76 -6.62
C PRO A 658 12.36 -15.83 -6.97
N VAL A 659 11.23 -15.97 -6.27
CA VAL A 659 9.99 -15.19 -6.51
C VAL A 659 10.11 -13.74 -6.01
N SER A 660 11.10 -13.44 -5.15
CA SER A 660 11.30 -12.13 -4.54
C SER A 660 12.78 -11.76 -4.47
N ASN A 661 13.07 -10.49 -4.78
CA ASN A 661 14.40 -9.89 -4.66
C ASN A 661 14.71 -9.44 -3.22
N ALA A 662 13.81 -9.63 -2.26
CA ALA A 662 13.92 -9.09 -0.90
C ALA A 662 15.19 -9.56 -0.14
N LYS A 663 15.76 -10.71 -0.50
CA LYS A 663 17.06 -11.17 0.07
C LYS A 663 18.22 -10.35 -0.50
N LEU A 664 18.24 -10.16 -1.83
CA LEU A 664 19.24 -9.34 -2.52
C LEU A 664 19.12 -7.85 -2.17
N GLU A 665 17.92 -7.31 -2.04
CA GLU A 665 17.68 -5.92 -1.64
C GLU A 665 18.16 -5.62 -0.21
N ARG A 666 18.01 -6.58 0.71
CA ARG A 666 18.60 -6.49 2.05
C ARG A 666 20.12 -6.50 2.00
N MET A 667 20.70 -7.36 1.17
CA MET A 667 22.16 -7.43 0.97
C MET A 667 22.72 -6.13 0.35
N PHE A 668 22.04 -5.54 -0.64
CA PHE A 668 22.43 -4.25 -1.23
C PHE A 668 22.23 -3.07 -0.28
N SER A 669 21.23 -3.13 0.61
CA SER A 669 21.04 -2.12 1.66
C SER A 669 22.20 -2.15 2.67
N ASN A 670 22.66 -3.35 3.06
CA ASN A 670 23.86 -3.53 3.88
C ASN A 670 25.12 -3.02 3.16
N MET A 671 25.24 -3.31 1.85
CA MET A 671 26.33 -2.82 1.01
C MET A 671 26.37 -1.28 0.93
N GLN A 672 25.20 -0.64 0.78
CA GLN A 672 25.09 0.82 0.66
C GLN A 672 25.57 1.52 1.94
N ARG A 673 25.30 0.93 3.12
CA ARG A 673 25.85 1.42 4.40
C ARG A 673 27.38 1.38 4.44
N ALA A 674 28.01 0.35 3.89
CA ALA A 674 29.48 0.26 3.81
C ALA A 674 30.08 1.21 2.75
N LYS A 675 29.36 1.48 1.66
CA LYS A 675 29.81 2.34 0.55
C LYS A 675 29.71 3.84 0.86
N VAL A 676 28.74 4.26 1.68
CA VAL A 676 28.40 5.67 1.92
C VAL A 676 29.22 6.32 3.04
N ASP A 677 29.74 5.57 4.02
CA ASP A 677 30.64 6.16 5.03
C ASP A 677 32.01 6.46 4.42
N SER A 678 32.36 7.74 4.33
CA SER A 678 33.66 8.25 3.86
C SER A 678 34.88 7.64 4.59
N ARG A 679 34.67 7.05 5.77
CA ARG A 679 35.71 6.37 6.57
C ARG A 679 35.95 4.91 6.17
N CYS A 680 35.07 4.31 5.37
CA CYS A 680 35.04 2.88 5.06
C CYS A 680 34.93 2.55 3.56
N SER A 681 35.44 3.41 2.67
CA SER A 681 35.44 3.13 1.22
C SER A 681 36.27 1.88 0.91
N LEU A 682 35.58 0.74 0.73
CA LEU A 682 36.16 -0.52 0.27
C LEU A 682 36.21 -0.52 -1.25
N GLY A 683 37.33 -0.97 -1.81
CA GLY A 683 37.46 -1.20 -3.26
C GLY A 683 36.51 -2.29 -3.75
N GLU A 684 36.11 -2.20 -5.02
CA GLU A 684 35.11 -3.06 -5.66
C GLU A 684 35.35 -4.56 -5.43
N GLN A 685 36.58 -5.05 -5.61
CA GLN A 685 36.90 -6.47 -5.40
C GLN A 685 36.66 -6.95 -3.95
N ARG A 686 36.97 -6.11 -2.96
CA ARG A 686 36.77 -6.48 -1.55
C ARG A 686 35.30 -6.50 -1.18
N LEU A 687 34.53 -5.58 -1.75
CA LEU A 687 33.08 -5.53 -1.59
C LEU A 687 32.43 -6.80 -2.14
N THR A 688 32.83 -7.22 -3.35
CA THR A 688 32.34 -8.46 -3.97
C THR A 688 32.68 -9.70 -3.14
N HIS A 689 33.88 -9.78 -2.57
CA HIS A 689 34.25 -10.91 -1.70
C HIS A 689 33.45 -10.94 -0.39
N LEU A 690 33.22 -9.79 0.24
CA LEU A 690 32.43 -9.71 1.48
C LEU A 690 30.97 -10.09 1.24
N LEU A 691 30.38 -9.66 0.12
CA LEU A 691 29.01 -10.03 -0.26
C LEU A 691 28.89 -11.54 -0.52
N ARG A 692 29.90 -12.16 -1.16
CA ARG A 692 29.94 -13.61 -1.32
C ARG A 692 30.07 -14.35 0.01
N ILE A 693 30.87 -13.84 0.96
CA ILE A 693 31.00 -14.44 2.29
C ILE A 693 29.69 -14.29 3.10
N GLU A 694 28.98 -13.17 2.97
CA GLU A 694 27.68 -12.96 3.64
C GLU A 694 26.61 -13.94 3.11
N GLU A 695 26.62 -14.25 1.80
CA GLU A 695 25.61 -15.09 1.16
C GLU A 695 25.96 -16.58 1.14
N GLU A 696 27.21 -16.93 0.85
CA GLU A 696 27.71 -18.31 0.66
C GLU A 696 28.54 -18.81 1.84
N GLY A 697 28.87 -17.94 2.79
CA GLY A 697 29.69 -18.29 3.94
C GLY A 697 28.94 -19.15 4.97
N PRO A 698 29.68 -19.95 5.76
CA PRO A 698 29.09 -20.68 6.86
C PRO A 698 28.54 -19.71 7.92
N GLU A 699 27.50 -20.12 8.66
CA GLU A 699 26.97 -19.32 9.76
C GLU A 699 28.09 -18.99 10.76
N LEU A 700 28.04 -17.79 11.34
CA LEU A 700 29.06 -17.26 12.26
C LEU A 700 29.44 -18.24 13.38
N GLY A 701 28.50 -19.06 13.87
CA GLY A 701 28.75 -20.07 14.91
C GLY A 701 29.53 -21.29 14.44
N THR A 702 29.67 -21.48 13.13
CA THR A 702 30.35 -22.62 12.48
C THR A 702 31.63 -22.22 11.74
N PHE A 703 31.95 -20.92 11.71
CA PHE A 703 33.13 -20.41 11.04
C PHE A 703 34.39 -20.62 11.90
N ASP A 704 35.33 -21.44 11.42
CA ASP A 704 36.62 -21.63 12.07
C ASP A 704 37.53 -20.42 11.85
N VAL A 705 37.77 -19.66 12.93
CA VAL A 705 38.61 -18.45 12.91
C VAL A 705 40.11 -18.74 12.90
N THR A 706 40.53 -19.97 13.22
CA THR A 706 41.93 -20.35 13.43
C THR A 706 42.83 -20.01 12.22
N PRO A 707 42.45 -20.33 10.96
CA PRO A 707 43.29 -20.03 9.79
C PRO A 707 43.44 -18.53 9.55
N VAL A 708 42.41 -17.73 9.85
CA VAL A 708 42.43 -16.27 9.68
C VAL A 708 43.36 -15.63 10.70
N VAL A 709 43.33 -16.11 11.95
CA VAL A 709 44.21 -15.64 13.02
C VAL A 709 45.67 -15.98 12.71
N GLU A 710 45.95 -17.19 12.22
CA GLU A 710 47.30 -17.59 11.81
C GLU A 710 47.83 -16.74 10.64
N LEU A 711 46.99 -16.47 9.63
CA LEU A 711 47.32 -15.58 8.51
C LEU A 711 47.56 -14.14 8.98
N TRP A 712 46.76 -13.65 9.93
CA TRP A 712 46.91 -12.31 10.49
C TRP A 712 48.21 -12.14 11.28
N LEU A 713 48.55 -13.13 12.10
CA LEU A 713 49.77 -13.13 12.92
C LEU A 713 51.04 -13.26 12.08
N ASN A 714 50.99 -14.03 10.98
CA ASN A 714 52.14 -14.30 10.11
C ASN A 714 52.27 -13.31 8.93
N SER A 715 51.31 -12.41 8.72
CA SER A 715 51.39 -11.36 7.69
C SER A 715 52.41 -10.28 8.07
N LYS A 716 53.42 -10.07 7.22
CA LYS A 716 54.42 -8.99 7.35
C LYS A 716 53.86 -7.58 7.16
N VAL A 717 52.64 -7.44 6.64
CA VAL A 717 52.02 -6.13 6.33
C VAL A 717 50.66 -6.05 7.02
N ARG A 718 50.62 -5.40 8.18
CA ARG A 718 49.39 -5.25 8.98
C ARG A 718 48.45 -4.14 8.48
N ARG A 719 48.89 -3.31 7.51
CA ARG A 719 48.08 -2.27 6.86
C ARG A 719 48.47 -2.12 5.38
N PRO A 720 47.54 -2.25 4.42
CA PRO A 720 47.83 -1.98 3.01
C PRO A 720 48.16 -0.50 2.81
N ASN A 721 49.30 -0.22 2.18
CA ASN A 721 49.81 1.08 1.69
C ASN A 721 48.84 2.28 1.82
N GLN A 722 48.95 3.02 2.94
CA GLN A 722 48.54 4.42 2.92
C GLN A 722 49.53 5.18 2.03
N ASN A 723 49.08 5.54 0.83
CA ASN A 723 49.78 6.53 0.00
C ASN A 723 50.12 7.75 0.85
N LYS A 724 51.41 8.12 0.84
CA LYS A 724 52.01 9.27 1.53
C LYS A 724 51.03 10.45 1.53
N ARG A 725 50.50 10.82 2.71
CA ARG A 725 49.78 12.08 2.91
C ARG A 725 50.62 13.21 2.29
N LYS A 726 50.08 13.91 1.29
CA LYS A 726 50.65 15.19 0.81
C LYS A 726 50.82 16.10 2.03
N LYS A 727 52.06 16.53 2.30
CA LYS A 727 52.35 17.55 3.32
C LYS A 727 51.51 18.78 3.02
N TYR A 728 50.50 19.05 3.84
CA TYR A 728 49.77 20.31 3.81
C TYR A 728 50.76 21.44 4.13
N LYS A 729 50.86 22.44 3.23
CA LYS A 729 51.60 23.67 3.50
C LYS A 729 50.97 24.35 4.72
N GLN A 730 51.79 24.63 5.73
CA GLN A 730 51.41 25.43 6.90
C GLN A 730 50.80 26.76 6.44
N ARG A 731 49.54 27.01 6.80
CA ARG A 731 48.99 28.37 6.91
C ARG A 731 48.83 28.69 8.39
N LYS A 732 49.40 29.83 8.76
CA LYS A 732 49.72 30.32 10.11
C LYS A 732 48.56 30.20 11.11
N GLN A 733 48.85 29.61 12.27
CA GLN A 733 48.09 29.81 13.50
C GLN A 733 48.09 31.30 13.88
N LYS A 734 46.91 31.88 14.09
CA LYS A 734 46.72 32.95 15.08
C LYS A 734 46.12 32.31 16.32
N SER A 735 46.86 32.42 17.41
CA SER A 735 46.62 31.87 18.74
C SER A 735 45.41 32.46 19.47
N LYS A 736 44.73 31.63 20.28
CA LYS A 736 44.53 31.80 21.74
C LYS A 736 43.65 30.65 22.24
N LYS A 737 44.25 29.63 22.87
CA LYS A 737 44.27 29.37 24.33
C LYS A 737 42.87 29.22 24.94
N TYR A 738 42.50 28.00 25.32
CA TYR A 738 42.03 27.68 26.67
C TYR A 738 42.44 26.24 27.04
N TYR A 739 42.73 26.09 28.33
CA TYR A 739 43.35 24.98 29.04
C TYR A 739 42.48 23.70 29.10
N ASP A 740 43.15 22.53 29.05
CA ASP A 740 43.20 21.49 30.09
C ASP A 740 42.19 21.56 31.25
N ASN A 741 41.73 20.49 31.90
CA ASN A 741 41.75 19.04 31.70
C ASN A 741 40.92 18.50 32.90
N ASP A 742 40.44 17.27 32.78
CA ASP A 742 40.19 16.32 33.88
C ASP A 742 38.92 16.36 34.75
N ASN A 743 38.44 15.12 34.94
CA ASN A 743 37.66 14.56 36.05
C ASN A 743 36.12 14.57 35.98
N TYR A 744 35.57 13.46 35.48
CA TYR A 744 34.36 12.86 36.06
C TYR A 744 34.66 11.41 36.46
N THR A 745 34.98 11.21 37.74
CA THR A 745 34.75 9.97 38.47
C THR A 745 33.90 10.30 39.70
N ASN A 746 32.88 9.45 39.92
CA ASN A 746 32.10 9.26 41.14
C ASN A 746 31.36 10.46 41.78
N LEU A 747 30.04 10.36 41.83
CA LEU A 747 29.31 10.52 43.10
C LEU A 747 27.94 9.82 43.04
N PHE A 748 27.90 8.57 43.49
CA PHE A 748 26.74 8.03 44.19
C PHE A 748 26.86 8.42 45.67
N SER A 749 25.71 8.62 46.32
CA SER A 749 25.42 8.60 47.76
C SER A 749 25.20 9.92 48.51
N LEU A 750 24.21 9.83 49.43
CA LEU A 750 23.75 10.71 50.52
C LEU A 750 22.59 11.65 50.13
N ILE A 751 21.31 11.33 50.37
CA ILE A 751 20.58 10.99 51.63
C ILE A 751 20.40 12.20 52.56
N ASP A 752 19.12 12.57 52.68
CA ASP A 752 18.36 13.17 53.78
C ASP A 752 18.57 14.61 54.30
N ASN A 753 17.39 15.18 54.60
CA ASN A 753 17.01 16.17 55.62
C ASN A 753 16.98 17.65 55.22
N THR A 754 15.77 18.18 54.96
CA THR A 754 14.84 18.83 55.94
C THR A 754 13.84 19.70 55.15
N ASP A 755 12.54 19.41 55.10
CA ASP A 755 11.45 19.63 56.08
C ASP A 755 10.87 21.07 56.17
N ASN A 756 9.54 21.09 56.00
CA ASN A 756 8.48 21.90 56.63
C ASN A 756 8.18 23.37 56.23
N SER A 757 6.96 23.57 55.70
CA SER A 757 5.83 24.26 56.37
C SER A 757 4.56 24.18 55.48
N SER A 758 3.54 23.38 55.86
CA SER A 758 2.27 23.75 56.54
C SER A 758 1.14 24.17 55.56
N THR A 759 0.17 23.29 55.24
CA THR A 759 -1.14 22.98 55.90
C THR A 759 -2.32 23.87 55.49
N ASP A 760 -3.38 23.22 55.01
CA ASP A 760 -4.83 23.36 55.37
C ASP A 760 -5.65 22.77 54.21
N GLU A 761 -6.15 21.54 54.31
CA GLU A 761 -7.44 21.12 54.91
C GLU A 761 -8.67 21.77 54.27
N SER A 762 -9.44 20.97 53.50
CA SER A 762 -10.78 20.55 53.93
C SER A 762 -11.39 19.57 52.93
N ASP A 763 -11.81 18.42 53.47
CA ASP A 763 -12.62 17.38 52.85
C ASP A 763 -13.98 17.89 52.36
N ASP A 764 -14.56 17.21 51.37
CA ASP A 764 -15.96 16.80 51.50
C ASP A 764 -16.27 15.56 50.64
N VAL A 765 -16.77 14.57 51.37
CA VAL A 765 -17.27 13.26 50.97
C VAL A 765 -18.78 13.39 50.81
N ILE A 766 -19.34 12.92 49.69
CA ILE A 766 -20.76 12.52 49.57
C ILE A 766 -20.78 11.31 48.63
N ASP A 767 -20.70 10.08 49.12
CA ASP A 767 -21.72 9.26 49.78
C ASP A 767 -22.81 8.73 48.83
N VAL A 768 -23.01 7.42 48.93
CA VAL A 768 -23.86 6.55 48.12
C VAL A 768 -25.15 6.34 48.89
N SER A 769 -26.30 6.62 48.28
CA SER A 769 -27.58 6.12 48.77
C SER A 769 -28.43 5.53 47.64
N VAL A 770 -28.64 4.22 47.75
CA VAL A 770 -29.73 3.45 47.15
C VAL A 770 -31.00 3.75 47.94
N GLU A 771 -32.12 4.05 47.27
CA GLU A 771 -33.48 3.55 47.57
C GLU A 771 -34.54 4.13 46.61
N ASP A 772 -35.24 3.20 45.96
CA ASP A 772 -36.66 3.15 45.57
C ASP A 772 -37.40 4.37 44.99
N MET A 773 -38.00 4.19 43.81
CA MET A 773 -39.48 4.11 43.61
C MET A 773 -39.87 3.98 42.13
N ASP A 774 -40.68 2.94 41.88
CA ASP A 774 -41.59 2.62 40.75
C ASP A 774 -41.06 2.28 39.35
#